data_AF-A0A3L7PDP1-F1
#
_entry.id   AF-A0A3L7PDP1-F1
#
_cell.length_a   1.000
_cell.length_b   1.000
_cell.length_c   1.000
_cell.angle_alpha   90.00
_cell.angle_beta   90.00
_cell.angle_gamma   90.00
#
_symmetry.space_group_name_H-M   'P 1'
#
loop_
_entity.id
_entity.type
_entity.pdbx_description
1 polymer ?
#
loop_
_entity_poly.entity_id
_entity_poly.type
_entity_poly.pdbx_seq_one_letter_code
_entity_poly.pdbx_strand_id
1 'polypeptide(L)'
;MKPSVSARQTFPALAAAILLAGCGEDPRGLITEMGRAYRSAASYADDARVVVRQTSGALSTDAAFPFRVAFSRPDRIRIDAYDARIAADGTRLFAAVGGVPGQVLAEAVTSPLSMDQIFADDAVRTTLAEGEAGCPTQLPLLLADDTVDLILADAREAPRILGTETIDGRACARIEIVKPDGVLELWIDREAKLLRRMKVPTAAYAAELSRQAGGPVGISVEVEFAGASFDTTAPAEVFTFDIPAGAAEVSRLEPLQPPQPVHPQIGKPADIGPLALADGTTVSREELRGSVVVLELFFEGCGPSTHVMPQVATGLADSVAAHARRHGGERPAVRHFAVSLDPEEVTVDSIRKKLAEFGGVGTLARDPQGVLPQSLMLESFPATVILAADGTVADVITGHHGQIASDVAESLAAANASTPTGPLVRTRYERRLAGYRRELDRAAGGSTGSRLPEQVIAPRRQPVRFKLEPAWRAAGVALPGNLVCLDAAHAATDVRIVALDGWRTVVVIDAAGTEISRHELDLPADAGVGFLRTTVDSAGRRWWLAGRRGGQTVFVFTADWKLHATSRALGDIRHAGMSDADLADLDGDGTPELVVGHLGTGGVQAATLDGRPLWEDRTVAPVIDLAIGEPLAAGGGRDVLCVTVAGRIVRADRARQEAVTPGDPPPLPLGELTAGPVAADAAWALLGIATLPGSGR
;
A
#
# COMPACT_ATOMS: atom_id res chain seq x y z
N MET A 1 -104.45 -16.73 -7.45
CA MET A 1 -104.25 -18.19 -7.62
C MET A 1 -102.78 -18.54 -7.37
N LYS A 2 -102.49 -19.67 -6.73
CA LYS A 2 -101.21 -20.42 -6.88
C LYS A 2 -101.30 -21.32 -8.14
N PRO A 3 -100.26 -22.04 -8.62
CA PRO A 3 -98.82 -22.06 -8.30
C PRO A 3 -98.01 -21.46 -9.48
N SER A 4 -96.81 -21.84 -9.95
CA SER A 4 -95.74 -22.81 -9.59
C SER A 4 -94.39 -22.32 -10.14
N VAL A 5 -93.32 -22.25 -9.33
CA VAL A 5 -92.16 -23.18 -9.29
C VAL A 5 -91.47 -23.48 -10.64
N SER A 6 -90.26 -22.95 -10.81
CA SER A 6 -89.08 -23.69 -11.31
C SER A 6 -87.81 -23.04 -10.74
N ALA A 7 -86.76 -23.82 -10.48
CA ALA A 7 -85.64 -23.44 -9.62
C ALA A 7 -84.32 -23.26 -10.38
N ARG A 8 -83.45 -22.37 -9.87
CA ARG A 8 -81.98 -22.56 -9.84
C ARG A 8 -81.29 -21.60 -8.86
N GLN A 9 -80.81 -22.19 -7.76
CA GLN A 9 -79.59 -21.87 -7.01
C GLN A 9 -79.19 -20.40 -6.79
N THR A 10 -79.36 -19.94 -5.55
CA THR A 10 -78.72 -18.75 -4.99
C THR A 10 -77.36 -19.09 -4.35
N PHE A 11 -76.30 -18.42 -4.81
CA PHE A 11 -75.15 -18.05 -3.98
C PHE A 11 -74.99 -16.53 -4.12
N PRO A 12 -75.07 -15.74 -3.03
CA PRO A 12 -74.75 -14.32 -3.11
C PRO A 12 -73.23 -14.18 -3.22
N ALA A 13 -72.77 -13.52 -4.27
CA ALA A 13 -71.37 -13.10 -4.36
C ALA A 13 -71.09 -12.10 -3.22
N LEU A 14 -70.10 -12.41 -2.37
CA LEU A 14 -69.53 -11.41 -1.48
C LEU A 14 -68.93 -10.31 -2.35
N ALA A 15 -69.45 -9.09 -2.23
CA ALA A 15 -68.84 -7.93 -2.87
C ALA A 15 -67.50 -7.66 -2.18
N ALA A 16 -66.42 -8.17 -2.77
CA ALA A 16 -65.07 -7.85 -2.34
C ALA A 16 -64.82 -6.36 -2.58
N ALA A 17 -64.82 -5.57 -1.51
CA ALA A 17 -64.29 -4.22 -1.52
C ALA A 17 -62.77 -4.33 -1.72
N ILE A 18 -62.35 -4.34 -2.99
CA ILE A 18 -60.94 -4.23 -3.37
C ILE A 18 -60.47 -2.83 -2.95
N LEU A 19 -59.82 -2.77 -1.79
CA LEU A 19 -59.03 -1.61 -1.39
C LEU A 19 -57.89 -1.44 -2.39
N LEU A 20 -57.97 -0.34 -3.14
CA LEU A 20 -57.01 0.03 -4.17
C LEU A 20 -55.65 0.38 -3.55
N ALA A 21 -54.59 -0.01 -4.28
CA ALA A 21 -53.25 0.56 -4.24
C ALA A 21 -52.60 0.73 -2.84
N GLY A 22 -51.83 -0.28 -2.44
CA GLY A 22 -50.69 -0.03 -1.54
C GLY A 22 -49.67 0.85 -2.26
N CYS A 23 -49.49 2.09 -1.81
CA CYS A 23 -48.34 2.89 -2.21
C CYS A 23 -47.07 2.18 -1.72
N GLY A 24 -46.26 1.67 -2.65
CA GLY A 24 -44.89 1.31 -2.34
C GLY A 24 -44.14 2.57 -1.95
N GLU A 25 -43.43 2.50 -0.82
CA GLU A 25 -42.50 3.56 -0.40
C GLU A 25 -41.42 3.75 -1.47
N ASP A 26 -41.08 5.01 -1.77
CA ASP A 26 -40.04 5.36 -2.75
C ASP A 26 -38.63 5.15 -2.13
N PRO A 27 -37.82 4.19 -2.64
CA PRO A 27 -36.47 3.96 -2.14
C PRO A 27 -35.54 5.15 -2.34
N ARG A 28 -35.65 5.89 -3.46
CA ARG A 28 -34.83 7.09 -3.71
C ARG A 28 -35.29 8.23 -2.79
N GLY A 29 -36.58 8.36 -2.57
CA GLY A 29 -37.18 9.26 -1.58
C GLY A 29 -36.58 9.05 -0.19
N LEU A 30 -36.55 7.80 0.30
CA LEU A 30 -36.02 7.49 1.64
C LEU A 30 -34.51 7.76 1.78
N ILE A 31 -33.69 7.45 0.76
CA ILE A 31 -32.25 7.83 0.74
C ILE A 31 -32.11 9.36 0.76
N THR A 32 -32.97 10.08 0.03
CA THR A 32 -32.96 11.56 -0.01
C THR A 32 -33.36 12.17 1.34
N GLU A 33 -34.33 11.57 2.04
CA GLU A 33 -34.71 11.97 3.39
C GLU A 33 -33.59 11.74 4.42
N MET A 34 -32.88 10.61 4.33
CA MET A 34 -31.67 10.33 5.12
C MET A 34 -30.60 11.40 4.89
N GLY A 35 -30.25 11.69 3.63
CA GLY A 35 -29.27 12.73 3.30
C GLY A 35 -29.63 14.10 3.89
N ARG A 36 -30.91 14.51 3.79
CA ARG A 36 -31.41 15.75 4.41
C ARG A 36 -31.35 15.73 5.93
N ALA A 37 -31.67 14.61 6.57
CA ALA A 37 -31.62 14.47 8.02
C ALA A 37 -30.18 14.66 8.55
N TYR A 38 -29.20 13.95 7.99
CA TYR A 38 -27.78 14.14 8.33
C TYR A 38 -27.30 15.57 8.03
N ARG A 39 -27.63 16.13 6.86
CA ARG A 39 -27.18 17.48 6.47
C ARG A 39 -27.76 18.60 7.35
N SER A 40 -28.99 18.41 7.86
CA SER A 40 -29.65 19.37 8.76
C SER A 40 -29.36 19.14 10.25
N ALA A 41 -28.76 18.01 10.62
CA ALA A 41 -28.46 17.68 12.01
C ALA A 41 -27.49 18.70 12.62
N ALA A 42 -27.83 19.20 13.82
CA ALA A 42 -26.93 20.03 14.63
C ALA A 42 -25.81 19.21 15.29
N SER A 43 -26.07 17.93 15.52
CA SER A 43 -25.19 16.99 16.19
C SER A 43 -25.37 15.56 15.65
N TYR A 44 -24.33 14.75 15.74
CA TYR A 44 -24.36 13.33 15.41
C TYR A 44 -23.32 12.58 16.25
N ALA A 45 -23.60 11.33 16.65
CA ALA A 45 -22.57 10.41 17.14
C ALA A 45 -22.96 8.95 16.91
N ASP A 46 -21.96 8.08 16.72
CA ASP A 46 -22.03 6.62 16.73
C ASP A 46 -20.80 5.98 17.43
N ASP A 47 -20.81 4.65 17.61
CA ASP A 47 -19.59 3.84 17.81
C ASP A 47 -19.42 2.87 16.64
N ALA A 48 -19.47 3.40 15.41
CA ALA A 48 -19.50 2.58 14.21
C ALA A 48 -18.21 1.78 13.98
N ARG A 49 -18.35 0.60 13.37
CA ARG A 49 -17.24 -0.32 13.07
C ARG A 49 -17.42 -0.99 11.71
N VAL A 50 -16.33 -1.12 10.97
CA VAL A 50 -16.25 -2.01 9.81
C VAL A 50 -16.01 -3.43 10.32
N VAL A 51 -16.79 -4.40 9.83
CA VAL A 51 -16.62 -5.83 10.05
C VAL A 51 -16.32 -6.47 8.69
N VAL A 52 -15.09 -6.94 8.54
CA VAL A 52 -14.63 -7.68 7.36
C VAL A 52 -14.68 -9.16 7.68
N ARG A 53 -15.52 -9.90 6.96
CA ARG A 53 -15.58 -11.37 7.02
C ARG A 53 -15.04 -11.94 5.73
N GLN A 54 -13.91 -12.64 5.81
CA GLN A 54 -13.34 -13.38 4.69
C GLN A 54 -13.60 -14.86 4.87
N THR A 55 -14.12 -15.52 3.84
CA THR A 55 -14.40 -16.95 3.80
C THR A 55 -13.63 -17.63 2.67
N SER A 56 -13.11 -18.82 2.94
CA SER A 56 -12.28 -19.57 1.99
C SER A 56 -12.45 -21.06 2.27
N GLY A 57 -13.26 -21.76 1.48
CA GLY A 57 -13.72 -23.10 1.83
C GLY A 57 -14.58 -23.06 3.09
N ALA A 58 -14.20 -23.79 4.14
CA ALA A 58 -14.86 -23.70 5.45
C ALA A 58 -14.23 -22.67 6.42
N LEU A 59 -13.17 -21.95 6.03
CA LEU A 59 -12.61 -20.88 6.87
C LEU A 59 -13.55 -19.69 6.88
N SER A 60 -13.70 -19.07 8.05
CA SER A 60 -14.20 -17.70 8.19
C SER A 60 -13.27 -16.96 9.15
N THR A 61 -12.72 -15.84 8.72
CA THR A 61 -11.96 -14.91 9.57
C THR A 61 -12.64 -13.57 9.60
N ASP A 62 -12.97 -13.12 10.82
CA ASP A 62 -13.60 -11.83 11.09
C ASP A 62 -12.56 -10.86 11.67
N ALA A 63 -12.40 -9.72 11.02
CA ALA A 63 -11.66 -8.55 11.49
C ALA A 63 -12.62 -7.38 11.71
N ALA A 64 -12.33 -6.53 12.71
CA ALA A 64 -13.15 -5.37 13.04
C ALA A 64 -12.27 -4.13 13.21
N PHE A 65 -12.66 -3.04 12.56
CA PHE A 65 -11.92 -1.77 12.53
C PHE A 65 -12.78 -0.62 13.05
N PRO A 66 -12.19 0.38 13.75
CA PRO A 66 -12.90 1.62 14.08
C PRO A 66 -13.42 2.30 12.82
N PHE A 67 -14.62 2.88 12.90
CA PHE A 67 -15.24 3.64 11.79
C PHE A 67 -16.13 4.78 12.29
N ARG A 68 -15.86 5.25 13.51
CA ARG A 68 -16.82 6.02 14.30
C ARG A 68 -16.64 7.51 14.16
N VAL A 69 -17.76 8.23 14.21
CA VAL A 69 -17.81 9.68 14.08
C VAL A 69 -18.66 10.29 15.20
N ALA A 70 -18.16 11.36 15.81
CA ALA A 70 -18.97 12.32 16.56
C ALA A 70 -18.82 13.71 15.92
N PHE A 71 -19.91 14.46 15.81
CA PHE A 71 -19.96 15.76 15.14
C PHE A 71 -20.90 16.71 15.88
N SER A 72 -20.51 17.98 15.93
CA SER A 72 -21.36 19.09 16.38
C SER A 72 -21.13 20.28 15.45
N ARG A 73 -22.18 20.66 14.72
CA ARG A 73 -22.15 21.73 13.72
C ARG A 73 -21.85 23.08 14.38
N PRO A 74 -21.09 23.99 13.75
CA PRO A 74 -20.45 23.86 12.44
C PRO A 74 -19.15 23.05 12.42
N ASP A 75 -18.31 23.16 13.46
CA ASP A 75 -16.86 22.99 13.30
C ASP A 75 -16.22 21.91 14.20
N ARG A 76 -17.03 21.15 14.95
CA ARG A 76 -16.53 20.14 15.89
C ARG A 76 -16.71 18.74 15.34
N ILE A 77 -15.61 17.99 15.22
CA ILE A 77 -15.65 16.60 14.78
C ILE A 77 -14.65 15.74 15.55
N ARG A 78 -14.98 14.47 15.74
CA ARG A 78 -14.07 13.39 16.15
C ARG A 78 -14.26 12.24 15.18
N ILE A 79 -13.16 11.73 14.64
CA ILE A 79 -13.13 10.58 13.74
C ILE A 79 -12.10 9.60 14.29
N ASP A 80 -12.53 8.37 14.59
CA ASP A 80 -11.62 7.23 14.75
C ASP A 80 -12.00 6.22 13.66
N ALA A 81 -11.26 6.22 12.56
CA ALA A 81 -11.51 5.37 11.40
C ALA A 81 -10.21 4.68 10.96
N TYR A 82 -10.22 3.35 10.91
CA TYR A 82 -9.04 2.53 10.65
C TYR A 82 -7.90 2.84 11.65
N ASP A 83 -6.75 3.32 11.19
CA ASP A 83 -5.65 3.84 12.00
C ASP A 83 -5.58 5.38 12.05
N ALA A 84 -6.50 6.09 11.39
CA ALA A 84 -6.64 7.55 11.51
C ALA A 84 -7.39 7.95 12.78
N ARG A 85 -6.85 8.98 13.44
CA ARG A 85 -7.48 9.70 14.55
C ARG A 85 -7.48 11.17 14.22
N ILE A 86 -8.66 11.77 14.17
CA ILE A 86 -8.84 13.18 13.80
C ILE A 86 -9.78 13.82 14.82
N ALA A 87 -9.45 15.01 15.30
CA ALA A 87 -10.34 15.80 16.13
C ALA A 87 -10.25 17.29 15.79
N ALA A 88 -11.39 17.97 15.76
CA ALA A 88 -11.47 19.42 15.66
C ALA A 88 -12.35 19.97 16.77
N ASP A 89 -11.84 20.95 17.53
CA ASP A 89 -12.54 21.54 18.69
C ASP A 89 -13.40 22.78 18.35
N GLY A 90 -13.42 23.15 17.07
CA GLY A 90 -14.00 24.38 16.52
C GLY A 90 -12.99 25.53 16.36
N THR A 91 -11.73 25.34 16.73
CA THR A 91 -10.65 26.32 16.57
C THR A 91 -9.39 25.71 15.94
N ARG A 92 -8.99 24.52 16.37
CA ARG A 92 -7.88 23.74 15.79
C ARG A 92 -8.36 22.36 15.35
N LEU A 93 -7.80 21.89 14.24
CA LEU A 93 -7.92 20.52 13.75
C LEU A 93 -6.58 19.82 14.01
N PHE A 94 -6.67 18.60 14.53
CA PHE A 94 -5.54 17.70 14.73
C PHE A 94 -5.82 16.37 14.03
N ALA A 95 -4.81 15.83 13.35
CA ALA A 95 -4.89 14.49 12.78
C ALA A 95 -3.58 13.70 12.97
N ALA A 96 -3.71 12.39 13.19
CA ALA A 96 -2.60 11.45 13.16
C ALA A 96 -3.05 10.15 12.48
N VAL A 97 -2.14 9.50 11.74
CA VAL A 97 -2.36 8.18 11.15
C VAL A 97 -1.22 7.24 11.55
N GLY A 98 -1.48 5.94 11.63
CA GLY A 98 -0.50 4.93 12.03
C GLY A 98 0.70 4.83 11.07
N GLY A 99 0.48 5.11 9.78
CA GLY A 99 1.53 5.16 8.76
C GLY A 99 2.57 6.29 8.91
N VAL A 100 2.32 7.29 9.77
CA VAL A 100 3.25 8.42 10.01
C VAL A 100 3.46 8.64 11.52
N PRO A 101 4.13 7.70 12.22
CA PRO A 101 4.30 7.77 13.67
C PRO A 101 5.16 8.97 14.10
N GLY A 102 4.86 9.53 15.26
CA GLY A 102 5.60 10.65 15.84
C GLY A 102 5.25 12.03 15.27
N GLN A 103 4.28 12.13 14.36
CA GLN A 103 3.76 13.40 13.84
C GLN A 103 2.27 13.53 14.15
N VAL A 104 1.83 14.77 14.38
CA VAL A 104 0.42 15.17 14.48
C VAL A 104 0.24 16.40 13.60
N LEU A 105 -0.58 16.27 12.56
CA LEU A 105 -1.06 17.41 11.78
C LEU A 105 -1.76 18.38 12.75
N ALA A 106 -1.43 19.66 12.69
CA ALA A 106 -2.04 20.69 13.51
C ALA A 106 -2.28 21.96 12.68
N GLU A 107 -3.55 22.32 12.50
CA GLU A 107 -3.96 23.50 11.73
C GLU A 107 -5.18 24.21 12.34
N ALA A 108 -5.55 25.36 11.79
CA ALA A 108 -6.73 26.11 12.21
C ALA A 108 -7.99 25.63 11.46
N VAL A 109 -9.13 25.52 12.15
CA VAL A 109 -10.40 25.15 11.51
C VAL A 109 -10.90 26.30 10.63
N THR A 110 -11.24 25.99 9.38
CA THR A 110 -11.95 26.91 8.49
C THR A 110 -13.45 26.70 8.65
N SER A 111 -14.16 27.67 9.21
CA SER A 111 -15.62 27.62 9.41
C SER A 111 -16.38 27.91 8.11
N PRO A 112 -17.36 27.09 7.69
CA PRO A 112 -17.75 25.80 8.28
C PRO A 112 -16.79 24.68 7.87
N LEU A 113 -16.44 23.79 8.81
CA LEU A 113 -15.58 22.64 8.55
C LEU A 113 -16.07 21.83 7.33
N SER A 114 -15.18 21.60 6.38
CA SER A 114 -15.50 20.99 5.08
C SER A 114 -14.80 19.63 4.87
N MET A 115 -15.29 18.86 3.89
CA MET A 115 -14.57 17.67 3.40
C MET A 115 -13.18 18.05 2.87
N ASP A 116 -13.07 19.13 2.09
CA ASP A 116 -11.80 19.58 1.52
C ASP A 116 -10.72 19.83 2.58
N GLN A 117 -11.10 20.35 3.76
CA GLN A 117 -10.16 20.52 4.87
C GLN A 117 -9.74 19.17 5.49
N ILE A 118 -10.70 18.27 5.78
CA ILE A 118 -10.41 16.96 6.38
C ILE A 118 -9.51 16.11 5.46
N PHE A 119 -9.68 16.23 4.14
CA PHE A 119 -8.96 15.46 3.13
C PHE A 119 -7.80 16.23 2.46
N ALA A 120 -7.38 17.37 3.03
CA ALA A 120 -6.29 18.20 2.50
C ALA A 120 -4.90 17.53 2.62
N ASP A 121 -4.66 16.77 3.68
CA ASP A 121 -3.42 16.02 3.88
C ASP A 121 -3.48 14.65 3.19
N ASP A 122 -2.46 14.33 2.39
CA ASP A 122 -2.43 13.09 1.61
C ASP A 122 -2.47 11.81 2.45
N ALA A 123 -1.78 11.78 3.60
CA ALA A 123 -1.74 10.61 4.45
C ALA A 123 -3.10 10.40 5.13
N VAL A 124 -3.75 11.48 5.59
CA VAL A 124 -5.13 11.42 6.09
C VAL A 124 -6.09 10.96 5.00
N ARG A 125 -6.02 11.56 3.80
CA ARG A 125 -6.88 11.25 2.65
C ARG A 125 -6.77 9.80 2.24
N THR A 126 -5.55 9.28 2.07
CA THR A 126 -5.30 7.87 1.70
C THR A 126 -5.79 6.94 2.81
N THR A 127 -5.47 7.18 4.09
CA THR A 127 -5.95 6.33 5.19
C THR A 127 -7.48 6.26 5.27
N LEU A 128 -8.18 7.38 5.10
CA LEU A 128 -9.65 7.40 5.13
C LEU A 128 -10.29 6.80 3.87
N ALA A 129 -9.71 7.02 2.68
CA ALA A 129 -10.30 6.60 1.41
C ALA A 129 -10.01 5.15 1.02
N GLU A 130 -8.84 4.62 1.38
CA GLU A 130 -8.35 3.29 0.95
C GLU A 130 -8.58 2.18 1.99
N GLY A 131 -9.17 2.51 3.15
CA GLY A 131 -9.55 1.51 4.14
C GLY A 131 -10.70 0.58 3.69
N GLU A 132 -10.92 -0.50 4.43
CA GLU A 132 -11.74 -1.67 4.04
C GLU A 132 -13.18 -1.37 3.54
N ALA A 133 -13.85 -0.35 4.09
CA ALA A 133 -15.19 0.09 3.67
C ALA A 133 -15.17 1.41 2.87
N GLY A 134 -13.99 1.88 2.47
CA GLY A 134 -13.75 3.19 1.89
C GLY A 134 -13.91 4.34 2.90
N CYS A 135 -14.19 5.53 2.36
CA CYS A 135 -14.44 6.75 3.13
C CYS A 135 -15.60 6.59 4.14
N PRO A 136 -15.43 7.00 5.42
CA PRO A 136 -16.49 7.00 6.41
C PRO A 136 -17.75 7.74 5.94
N THR A 137 -18.81 6.98 5.63
CA THR A 137 -20.02 7.47 4.94
C THR A 137 -20.76 8.55 5.73
N GLN A 138 -20.56 8.62 7.04
CA GLN A 138 -21.08 9.70 7.88
C GLN A 138 -20.53 11.07 7.46
N LEU A 139 -19.27 11.15 7.01
CA LEU A 139 -18.61 12.41 6.65
C LEU A 139 -19.29 13.13 5.48
N PRO A 140 -19.45 12.53 4.28
CA PRO A 140 -20.18 13.19 3.21
C PRO A 140 -21.66 13.41 3.60
N LEU A 141 -22.30 12.51 4.37
CA LEU A 141 -23.69 12.71 4.82
C LEU A 141 -23.85 13.97 5.68
N LEU A 142 -22.87 14.29 6.53
CA LEU A 142 -22.90 15.46 7.43
C LEU A 142 -22.42 16.76 6.75
N LEU A 143 -21.42 16.65 5.86
CA LEU A 143 -20.59 17.77 5.39
C LEU A 143 -20.77 18.13 3.91
N ALA A 144 -21.13 17.18 3.04
CA ALA A 144 -21.31 17.42 1.60
C ALA A 144 -22.80 17.56 1.21
N ASP A 145 -23.06 18.22 0.08
CA ASP A 145 -24.42 18.51 -0.41
C ASP A 145 -24.91 17.52 -1.49
N ASP A 146 -24.01 16.76 -2.11
CA ASP A 146 -24.23 15.86 -3.25
C ASP A 146 -24.23 14.36 -2.88
N THR A 147 -24.09 14.03 -1.60
CA THR A 147 -23.92 12.65 -1.07
C THR A 147 -24.96 11.64 -1.55
N VAL A 148 -26.21 12.06 -1.74
CA VAL A 148 -27.27 11.19 -2.26
C VAL A 148 -27.00 10.78 -3.70
N ASP A 149 -26.48 11.70 -4.52
CA ASP A 149 -26.12 11.41 -5.91
C ASP A 149 -24.80 10.63 -5.97
N LEU A 150 -23.85 10.84 -5.05
CA LEU A 150 -22.65 9.98 -4.90
C LEU A 150 -23.00 8.54 -4.52
N ILE A 151 -23.92 8.32 -3.56
CA ILE A 151 -24.41 6.98 -3.19
C ILE A 151 -25.05 6.29 -4.40
N LEU A 152 -25.81 7.04 -5.20
CA LEU A 152 -26.54 6.55 -6.37
C LEU A 152 -25.74 6.56 -7.69
N ALA A 153 -24.49 7.05 -7.66
CA ALA A 153 -23.59 7.05 -8.81
C ALA A 153 -23.37 5.61 -9.32
N ASP A 154 -23.29 5.46 -10.64
CA ASP A 154 -23.09 4.19 -11.35
C ASP A 154 -24.12 3.09 -11.04
N ALA A 155 -25.24 3.41 -10.40
CA ALA A 155 -26.33 2.47 -10.17
C ALA A 155 -26.89 1.99 -11.53
N ARG A 156 -26.83 0.68 -11.77
CA ARG A 156 -27.31 0.05 -13.02
C ARG A 156 -28.83 0.07 -13.14
N GLU A 157 -29.51 0.11 -12.01
CA GLU A 157 -30.98 0.05 -11.87
C GLU A 157 -31.44 1.03 -10.79
N ALA A 158 -32.74 1.34 -10.75
CA ALA A 158 -33.33 2.11 -9.67
C ALA A 158 -33.22 1.34 -8.33
N PRO A 159 -32.92 2.00 -7.20
CA PRO A 159 -32.84 1.34 -5.89
C PRO A 159 -34.15 0.65 -5.50
N ARG A 160 -34.07 -0.43 -4.73
CA ARG A 160 -35.23 -1.26 -4.35
C ARG A 160 -35.28 -1.49 -2.85
N ILE A 161 -36.46 -1.36 -2.24
CA ILE A 161 -36.67 -1.82 -0.86
C ILE A 161 -36.93 -3.32 -0.89
N LEU A 162 -36.05 -4.12 -0.27
CA LEU A 162 -36.17 -5.57 -0.16
C LEU A 162 -37.11 -5.99 0.98
N GLY A 163 -37.26 -5.15 2.00
CA GLY A 163 -38.11 -5.42 3.15
C GLY A 163 -37.90 -4.46 4.31
N THR A 164 -38.40 -4.84 5.48
CA THR A 164 -38.10 -4.17 6.75
C THR A 164 -37.44 -5.16 7.70
N GLU A 165 -36.32 -4.74 8.29
CA GLU A 165 -35.57 -5.49 9.30
C GLU A 165 -35.41 -4.62 10.56
N THR A 166 -35.28 -5.25 11.73
CA THR A 166 -35.11 -4.52 13.00
C THR A 166 -33.63 -4.49 13.39
N ILE A 167 -33.05 -3.29 13.54
CA ILE A 167 -31.69 -3.07 14.04
C ILE A 167 -31.77 -2.13 15.24
N ASP A 168 -31.13 -2.46 16.36
CA ASP A 168 -31.19 -1.71 17.63
C ASP A 168 -32.63 -1.34 18.08
N GLY A 169 -33.58 -2.23 17.81
CA GLY A 169 -35.02 -2.01 18.11
C GLY A 169 -35.75 -1.07 17.15
N ARG A 170 -35.07 -0.52 16.13
CA ARG A 170 -35.63 0.38 15.11
C ARG A 170 -36.02 -0.38 13.85
N ALA A 171 -37.19 -0.06 13.29
CA ALA A 171 -37.65 -0.60 12.01
C ALA A 171 -36.92 0.08 10.85
N CYS A 172 -36.03 -0.66 10.18
CA CYS A 172 -35.20 -0.17 9.08
C CYS A 172 -35.69 -0.71 7.75
N ALA A 173 -35.80 0.16 6.74
CA ALA A 173 -35.95 -0.30 5.36
C ALA A 173 -34.59 -0.82 4.86
N ARG A 174 -34.55 -2.06 4.37
CA ARG A 174 -33.38 -2.61 3.67
C ARG A 174 -33.47 -2.24 2.20
N ILE A 175 -32.56 -1.38 1.75
CA ILE A 175 -32.50 -0.87 0.38
C ILE A 175 -31.31 -1.50 -0.34
N GLU A 176 -31.54 -1.97 -1.55
CA GLU A 176 -30.56 -2.54 -2.46
C GLU A 176 -30.24 -1.54 -3.58
N ILE A 177 -28.96 -1.37 -3.89
CA ILE A 177 -28.43 -0.54 -4.99
C ILE A 177 -27.44 -1.39 -5.79
N VAL A 178 -27.78 -1.72 -7.03
CA VAL A 178 -26.94 -2.55 -7.92
C VAL A 178 -25.93 -1.67 -8.65
N LYS A 179 -24.63 -1.89 -8.42
CA LYS A 179 -23.49 -1.14 -9.00
C LYS A 179 -22.64 -2.03 -9.93
N PRO A 180 -21.57 -1.50 -10.59
CA PRO A 180 -20.75 -2.30 -11.50
C PRO A 180 -19.85 -3.34 -10.81
N ASP A 181 -19.46 -3.06 -9.57
CA ASP A 181 -18.55 -3.81 -8.68
C ASP A 181 -19.28 -4.80 -7.74
N GLY A 182 -20.59 -4.63 -7.56
CA GLY A 182 -21.44 -5.52 -6.78
C GLY A 182 -22.75 -4.85 -6.33
N VAL A 183 -23.26 -5.27 -5.19
CA VAL A 183 -24.49 -4.71 -4.58
C VAL A 183 -24.11 -3.96 -3.32
N LEU A 184 -24.56 -2.70 -3.23
CA LEU A 184 -24.54 -1.90 -2.01
C LEU A 184 -25.90 -2.08 -1.32
N GLU A 185 -25.89 -2.47 -0.05
CA GLU A 185 -27.11 -2.56 0.77
C GLU A 185 -27.08 -1.56 1.92
N LEU A 186 -28.19 -0.86 2.15
CA LEU A 186 -28.36 0.16 3.20
C LEU A 186 -29.56 -0.18 4.08
N TRP A 187 -29.41 -0.08 5.40
CA TRP A 187 -30.52 -0.21 6.35
C TRP A 187 -30.82 1.16 6.96
N ILE A 188 -31.91 1.79 6.50
CA ILE A 188 -32.30 3.15 6.91
C ILE A 188 -33.46 3.08 7.90
N ASP A 189 -33.25 3.60 9.11
CA ASP A 189 -34.27 3.81 10.13
C ASP A 189 -35.43 4.64 9.57
N ARG A 190 -36.63 4.06 9.52
CA ARG A 190 -37.79 4.67 8.84
C ARG A 190 -38.28 5.94 9.53
N GLU A 191 -38.08 6.04 10.84
CA GLU A 191 -38.52 7.15 11.68
C GLU A 191 -37.43 8.21 11.79
N ALA A 192 -36.24 7.83 12.28
CA ALA A 192 -35.16 8.77 12.55
C ALA A 192 -34.32 9.12 11.31
N LYS A 193 -34.52 8.44 10.17
CA LYS A 193 -33.77 8.61 8.91
C LYS A 193 -32.25 8.42 9.09
N LEU A 194 -31.87 7.58 10.05
CA LEU A 194 -30.50 7.20 10.35
C LEU A 194 -30.10 5.93 9.58
N LEU A 195 -28.94 5.96 8.92
CA LEU A 195 -28.27 4.73 8.48
C LEU A 195 -27.87 3.91 9.72
N ARG A 196 -28.29 2.64 9.79
CA ARG A 196 -28.01 1.71 10.91
C ARG A 196 -27.02 0.63 10.54
N ARG A 197 -27.06 0.17 9.28
CA ARG A 197 -26.10 -0.78 8.70
C ARG A 197 -25.86 -0.43 7.24
N MET A 198 -24.65 -0.69 6.76
CA MET A 198 -24.29 -0.70 5.34
C MET A 198 -23.57 -2.02 5.03
N LYS A 199 -23.72 -2.53 3.81
CA LYS A 199 -22.89 -3.59 3.27
C LYS A 199 -22.36 -3.14 1.91
N VAL A 200 -21.05 -3.03 1.77
CA VAL A 200 -20.43 -2.48 0.56
C VAL A 200 -20.31 -3.55 -0.55
N PRO A 201 -20.22 -3.13 -1.83
CA PRO A 201 -19.97 -4.04 -2.93
C PRO A 201 -18.61 -4.76 -2.79
N THR A 202 -18.62 -6.07 -2.62
CA THR A 202 -17.39 -6.88 -2.52
C THR A 202 -17.24 -7.91 -3.64
N ALA A 203 -18.22 -8.04 -4.54
CA ALA A 203 -18.30 -9.14 -5.49
C ALA A 203 -17.15 -9.17 -6.52
N ALA A 204 -16.77 -8.01 -7.07
CA ALA A 204 -15.63 -7.91 -7.98
C ALA A 204 -14.31 -8.29 -7.30
N TYR A 205 -14.08 -7.82 -6.07
CA TYR A 205 -12.89 -8.12 -5.29
C TYR A 205 -12.84 -9.60 -4.84
N ALA A 206 -13.98 -10.16 -4.44
CA ALA A 206 -14.13 -11.59 -4.17
C ALA A 206 -13.78 -12.44 -5.40
N ALA A 207 -14.19 -12.03 -6.60
CA ALA A 207 -13.87 -12.72 -7.85
C ALA A 207 -12.38 -12.61 -8.24
N GLU A 208 -11.74 -11.47 -8.01
CA GLU A 208 -10.29 -11.29 -8.16
C GLU A 208 -9.53 -12.22 -7.19
N LEU A 209 -9.81 -12.11 -5.89
CA LEU A 209 -9.22 -12.98 -4.86
C LEU A 209 -9.47 -14.46 -5.17
N SER A 210 -10.65 -14.83 -5.66
CA SER A 210 -10.96 -16.22 -6.05
C SER A 210 -10.13 -16.71 -7.23
N ARG A 211 -9.77 -15.82 -8.16
CA ARG A 211 -8.90 -16.14 -9.31
C ARG A 211 -7.46 -16.32 -8.85
N GLN A 212 -6.97 -15.42 -8.01
CA GLN A 212 -5.61 -15.47 -7.43
C GLN A 212 -5.43 -16.67 -6.49
N ALA A 213 -6.47 -16.99 -5.72
CA ALA A 213 -6.54 -18.12 -4.81
C ALA A 213 -7.20 -19.37 -5.40
N GLY A 214 -7.28 -19.48 -6.74
CA GLY A 214 -7.73 -20.68 -7.48
C GLY A 214 -8.92 -21.45 -6.91
N GLY A 215 -9.92 -20.75 -6.37
CA GLY A 215 -11.02 -21.33 -5.60
C GLY A 215 -11.91 -20.24 -4.99
N PRO A 216 -13.16 -20.55 -4.59
CA PRO A 216 -14.10 -19.54 -4.14
C PRO A 216 -13.67 -18.91 -2.81
N VAL A 217 -13.33 -17.62 -2.87
CA VAL A 217 -13.13 -16.74 -1.72
C VAL A 217 -14.36 -15.83 -1.62
N GLY A 218 -15.08 -15.92 -0.51
CA GLY A 218 -16.12 -14.95 -0.17
C GLY A 218 -15.52 -13.83 0.67
N ILE A 219 -15.92 -12.59 0.41
CA ILE A 219 -15.65 -11.47 1.32
C ILE A 219 -16.94 -10.69 1.51
N SER A 220 -17.29 -10.42 2.77
CA SER A 220 -18.36 -9.49 3.15
C SER A 220 -17.73 -8.37 3.95
N VAL A 221 -18.01 -7.13 3.59
CA VAL A 221 -17.61 -5.94 4.35
C VAL A 221 -18.90 -5.22 4.74
N GLU A 222 -19.16 -5.20 6.03
CA GLU A 222 -20.36 -4.64 6.64
C GLU A 222 -19.96 -3.55 7.62
N VAL A 223 -20.72 -2.47 7.68
CA VAL A 223 -20.55 -1.38 8.64
C VAL A 223 -21.77 -1.36 9.55
N GLU A 224 -21.56 -1.53 10.84
CA GLU A 224 -22.60 -1.39 11.87
C GLU A 224 -22.49 0.01 12.48
N PHE A 225 -23.53 0.85 12.34
CA PHE A 225 -23.57 2.21 12.91
C PHE A 225 -24.16 2.17 14.33
N ALA A 226 -23.52 1.40 15.20
CA ALA A 226 -23.99 1.10 16.54
C ALA A 226 -24.23 2.39 17.35
N GLY A 227 -25.42 2.51 17.94
CA GLY A 227 -25.77 3.66 18.78
C GLY A 227 -25.96 4.99 18.03
N ALA A 228 -25.99 5.00 16.69
CA ALA A 228 -26.13 6.24 15.90
C ALA A 228 -27.30 7.11 16.38
N SER A 229 -27.06 8.41 16.61
CA SER A 229 -28.08 9.36 17.06
C SER A 229 -27.79 10.77 16.56
N PHE A 230 -28.84 11.52 16.24
CA PHE A 230 -28.79 12.99 16.08
C PHE A 230 -29.03 13.72 17.42
N ASP A 231 -29.81 13.12 18.31
CA ASP A 231 -30.12 13.64 19.65
C ASP A 231 -29.03 13.21 20.63
N THR A 232 -27.87 13.84 20.50
CA THR A 232 -26.69 13.58 21.32
C THR A 232 -25.86 14.85 21.43
N THR A 233 -25.60 15.29 22.66
CA THR A 233 -24.65 16.38 22.92
C THR A 233 -23.36 15.76 23.43
N ALA A 234 -22.42 15.51 22.52
CA ALA A 234 -21.08 15.09 22.91
C ALA A 234 -20.42 16.22 23.74
N PRO A 235 -19.84 15.92 24.91
CA PRO A 235 -19.18 16.93 25.74
C PRO A 235 -17.89 17.41 25.03
N ALA A 236 -17.43 18.62 25.34
CA ALA A 236 -16.39 19.30 24.56
C ALA A 236 -15.07 18.51 24.48
N GLU A 237 -14.80 17.73 25.51
CA GLU A 237 -13.62 16.87 25.67
C GLU A 237 -13.53 15.80 24.57
N VAL A 238 -14.65 15.30 24.03
CA VAL A 238 -14.67 14.34 22.89
C VAL A 238 -14.01 14.91 21.64
N PHE A 239 -14.03 16.24 21.48
CA PHE A 239 -13.48 16.95 20.33
C PHE A 239 -12.03 17.41 20.52
N THR A 240 -11.42 17.09 21.67
CA THR A 240 -10.01 17.39 21.93
C THR A 240 -9.08 16.30 21.38
N PHE A 241 -7.79 16.63 21.25
CA PHE A 241 -6.75 15.71 20.81
C PHE A 241 -5.58 15.70 21.80
N ASP A 242 -5.37 14.57 22.47
CA ASP A 242 -4.18 14.36 23.30
C ASP A 242 -2.97 14.08 22.41
N ILE A 243 -2.12 15.09 22.21
CA ILE A 243 -0.87 14.96 21.45
C ILE A 243 0.08 14.01 22.22
N PRO A 244 0.50 12.88 21.63
CA PRO A 244 1.38 11.93 22.31
C PRO A 244 2.71 12.56 22.72
N ALA A 245 3.23 12.20 23.90
CA ALA A 245 4.51 12.70 24.38
C ALA A 245 5.65 12.36 23.40
N GLY A 246 6.31 13.39 22.89
CA GLY A 246 7.39 13.25 21.89
C GLY A 246 6.93 13.30 20.44
N ALA A 247 5.64 13.42 20.15
CA ALA A 247 5.16 13.72 18.80
C ALA A 247 5.36 15.21 18.45
N ALA A 248 5.65 15.49 17.19
CA ALA A 248 5.76 16.86 16.67
C ALA A 248 4.42 17.35 16.09
N GLU A 249 3.98 18.55 16.48
CA GLU A 249 2.98 19.30 15.70
C GLU A 249 3.59 19.71 14.37
N VAL A 250 2.94 19.34 13.25
CA VAL A 250 3.38 19.60 11.88
C VAL A 250 2.23 20.18 11.06
N SER A 251 2.53 20.97 10.02
CA SER A 251 1.52 21.50 9.09
C SER A 251 1.15 20.53 7.95
N ARG A 252 1.78 19.36 7.91
CA ARG A 252 1.54 18.25 6.97
C ARG A 252 2.19 16.99 7.57
N LEU A 253 1.57 15.82 7.40
CA LEU A 253 2.19 14.55 7.73
C LEU A 253 3.19 14.18 6.62
N GLU A 254 4.46 14.04 6.96
CA GLU A 254 5.50 13.55 6.05
C GLU A 254 5.83 12.08 6.38
N PRO A 255 5.39 11.09 5.56
CA PRO A 255 5.82 9.71 5.71
C PRO A 255 7.34 9.59 5.70
N LEU A 256 7.90 8.65 6.48
CA LEU A 256 9.34 8.47 6.58
C LEU A 256 9.92 7.90 5.26
N GLN A 257 10.31 8.80 4.35
CA GLN A 257 10.86 8.45 3.05
C GLN A 257 12.36 8.13 3.15
N PRO A 258 12.85 7.11 2.43
CA PRO A 258 14.28 6.87 2.31
C PRO A 258 14.95 8.05 1.58
N PRO A 259 16.12 8.52 2.02
CA PRO A 259 16.80 9.60 1.33
C PRO A 259 17.25 9.16 -0.06
N GLN A 260 17.11 10.06 -1.02
CA GLN A 260 17.50 9.81 -2.41
C GLN A 260 19.00 9.53 -2.52
N PRO A 261 19.41 8.44 -3.21
CA PRO A 261 20.82 8.19 -3.52
C PRO A 261 21.46 9.38 -4.25
N VAL A 262 22.78 9.55 -4.07
CA VAL A 262 23.54 10.57 -4.81
C VAL A 262 23.40 10.32 -6.31
N HIS A 263 22.84 11.28 -7.03
CA HIS A 263 22.54 11.14 -8.45
C HIS A 263 23.82 10.87 -9.28
N PRO A 264 23.80 9.94 -10.25
CA PRO A 264 25.01 9.55 -10.99
C PRO A 264 25.60 10.66 -11.87
N GLN A 265 24.92 11.79 -12.08
CA GLN A 265 25.46 12.93 -12.86
C GLN A 265 26.24 13.94 -12.02
N ILE A 266 26.20 13.89 -10.68
CA ILE A 266 26.92 14.83 -9.82
C ILE A 266 28.42 14.88 -10.14
N GLY A 267 28.95 16.09 -10.37
CA GLY A 267 30.34 16.35 -10.74
C GLY A 267 30.69 16.09 -12.21
N LYS A 268 29.76 15.62 -13.04
CA LYS A 268 29.97 15.46 -14.49
C LYS A 268 29.58 16.72 -15.25
N PRO A 269 30.17 17.01 -16.43
CA PRO A 269 29.67 18.04 -17.33
C PRO A 269 28.23 17.73 -17.74
N ALA A 270 27.32 18.69 -17.56
CA ALA A 270 25.93 18.55 -17.97
C ALA A 270 25.81 18.62 -19.48
N ASP A 271 25.18 17.63 -20.12
CA ASP A 271 24.90 17.65 -21.55
C ASP A 271 23.53 18.30 -21.83
N ILE A 272 23.46 19.60 -21.55
CA ILE A 272 22.28 20.42 -21.84
C ILE A 272 22.39 21.05 -23.22
N GLY A 273 21.36 20.87 -24.04
CA GLY A 273 21.17 21.63 -25.27
C GLY A 273 20.82 23.10 -24.99
N PRO A 274 20.64 23.93 -26.04
CA PRO A 274 20.14 25.28 -25.86
C PRO A 274 18.73 25.26 -25.26
N LEU A 275 18.47 26.09 -24.25
CA LEU A 275 17.17 26.19 -23.61
C LEU A 275 16.25 27.09 -24.43
N ALA A 276 15.08 26.58 -24.84
CA ALA A 276 14.05 27.38 -25.49
C ALA A 276 13.24 28.15 -24.44
N LEU A 277 13.20 29.48 -24.54
CA LEU A 277 12.46 30.34 -23.62
C LEU A 277 11.03 30.57 -24.10
N ALA A 278 10.13 30.85 -23.17
CA ALA A 278 8.72 31.08 -23.43
C ALA A 278 8.41 32.37 -24.23
N ASP A 279 9.39 33.25 -24.44
CA ASP A 279 9.30 34.41 -25.33
C ASP A 279 9.74 34.11 -26.79
N GLY A 280 10.12 32.85 -27.07
CA GLY A 280 10.59 32.41 -28.39
C GLY A 280 12.09 32.61 -28.63
N THR A 281 12.83 33.15 -27.67
CA THR A 281 14.30 33.20 -27.72
C THR A 281 14.91 31.88 -27.25
N THR A 282 16.22 31.70 -27.47
CA THR A 282 16.98 30.56 -26.93
C THR A 282 18.19 31.04 -26.16
N VAL A 283 18.61 30.26 -25.15
CA VAL A 283 19.85 30.50 -24.40
C VAL A 283 20.81 29.34 -24.66
N SER A 284 21.97 29.65 -25.24
CA SER A 284 23.02 28.67 -25.51
C SER A 284 23.77 28.26 -24.24
N ARG A 285 24.46 27.12 -24.29
CA ARG A 285 25.32 26.64 -23.20
C ARG A 285 26.48 27.60 -22.93
N GLU A 286 26.99 28.26 -23.97
CA GLU A 286 28.04 29.29 -23.90
C GLU A 286 27.59 30.50 -23.07
N GLU A 287 26.34 30.96 -23.23
CA GLU A 287 25.76 32.07 -22.47
C GLU A 287 25.43 31.72 -21.01
N LEU A 288 25.40 30.43 -20.66
CA LEU A 288 25.23 29.95 -19.29
C LEU A 288 26.55 29.89 -18.51
N ARG A 289 27.71 29.86 -19.19
CA ARG A 289 29.02 29.79 -18.54
C ARG A 289 29.30 31.03 -17.67
N GLY A 290 30.01 30.81 -16.58
CA GLY A 290 30.33 31.86 -15.60
C GLY A 290 29.19 32.17 -14.62
N SER A 291 28.02 31.56 -14.78
CA SER A 291 26.88 31.65 -13.84
C SER A 291 26.53 30.28 -13.29
N VAL A 292 26.15 30.20 -12.01
CA VAL A 292 25.47 29.02 -11.47
C VAL A 292 24.06 28.97 -12.07
N VAL A 293 23.63 27.81 -12.56
CA VAL A 293 22.32 27.66 -13.20
C VAL A 293 21.42 26.79 -12.34
N VAL A 294 20.17 27.18 -12.13
CA VAL A 294 19.12 26.36 -11.53
C VAL A 294 18.11 26.04 -12.62
N LEU A 295 17.90 24.75 -12.89
CA LEU A 295 16.88 24.24 -13.81
C LEU A 295 15.82 23.54 -12.95
N GLU A 296 14.59 24.03 -13.00
CA GLU A 296 13.48 23.52 -12.19
C GLU A 296 12.40 22.97 -13.11
N LEU A 297 12.34 21.64 -13.24
CA LEU A 297 11.54 20.92 -14.23
C LEU A 297 10.18 20.54 -13.64
N PHE A 298 9.10 20.93 -14.32
CA PHE A 298 7.70 20.73 -13.89
C PHE A 298 6.76 20.50 -15.11
N PHE A 299 5.50 20.16 -14.83
CA PHE A 299 4.40 20.12 -15.80
C PHE A 299 3.06 20.43 -15.10
N GLU A 300 1.97 20.72 -15.82
CA GLU A 300 0.71 21.22 -15.24
C GLU A 300 0.07 20.23 -14.25
N GLY A 301 0.20 18.92 -14.51
CA GLY A 301 -0.27 17.83 -13.64
C GLY A 301 0.70 17.46 -12.50
N CYS A 302 1.80 18.18 -12.32
CA CYS A 302 2.84 17.83 -11.35
C CYS A 302 2.46 18.27 -9.93
N GLY A 303 1.53 17.55 -9.29
CA GLY A 303 0.95 17.88 -7.98
C GLY A 303 1.96 18.30 -6.89
N PRO A 304 3.12 17.63 -6.71
CA PRO A 304 4.08 18.02 -5.68
C PRO A 304 4.75 19.39 -5.92
N SER A 305 4.71 19.94 -7.14
CA SER A 305 5.29 21.26 -7.47
C SER A 305 4.74 22.38 -6.59
N THR A 306 3.46 22.33 -6.22
CA THR A 306 2.80 23.29 -5.31
C THR A 306 3.53 23.47 -3.98
N HIS A 307 4.30 22.47 -3.54
CA HIS A 307 5.07 22.50 -2.30
C HIS A 307 6.58 22.65 -2.55
N VAL A 308 7.09 22.12 -3.66
CA VAL A 308 8.53 22.12 -3.96
C VAL A 308 8.98 23.48 -4.49
N MET A 309 8.26 24.09 -5.43
CA MET A 309 8.72 25.33 -6.08
C MET A 309 8.83 26.53 -5.12
N PRO A 310 7.93 26.73 -4.14
CA PRO A 310 8.10 27.76 -3.13
C PRO A 310 9.33 27.52 -2.24
N GLN A 311 9.71 26.26 -2.00
CA GLN A 311 10.92 25.94 -1.24
C GLN A 311 12.20 26.18 -2.07
N VAL A 312 12.20 25.87 -3.37
CA VAL A 312 13.31 26.22 -4.28
C VAL A 312 13.50 27.74 -4.34
N ALA A 313 12.41 28.50 -4.52
CA ALA A 313 12.42 29.96 -4.49
C ALA A 313 13.00 30.52 -3.17
N THR A 314 12.60 29.92 -2.04
CA THR A 314 13.11 30.28 -0.70
C THR A 314 14.61 30.02 -0.58
N GLY A 315 15.07 28.82 -0.94
CA GLY A 315 16.50 28.45 -0.87
C GLY A 315 17.39 29.31 -1.78
N LEU A 316 16.90 29.67 -2.96
CA LEU A 316 17.55 30.61 -3.87
C LEU A 316 17.67 32.00 -3.23
N ALA A 317 16.57 32.54 -2.68
CA ALA A 317 16.57 33.84 -2.03
C ALA A 317 17.51 33.89 -0.82
N ASP A 318 17.50 32.86 0.03
CA ASP A 318 18.38 32.73 1.20
C ASP A 318 19.85 32.64 0.81
N SER A 319 20.20 31.88 -0.24
CA SER A 319 21.57 31.80 -0.75
C SER A 319 22.05 33.15 -1.30
N VAL A 320 21.23 33.83 -2.10
CA VAL A 320 21.55 35.17 -2.64
C VAL A 320 21.76 36.18 -1.51
N ALA A 321 20.87 36.18 -0.51
CA ALA A 321 20.98 37.07 0.65
C ALA A 321 22.20 36.73 1.52
N ALA A 322 22.52 35.44 1.71
CA ALA A 322 23.69 35.00 2.45
C ALA A 322 25.01 35.36 1.74
N HIS A 323 25.05 35.27 0.42
CA HIS A 323 26.19 35.72 -0.38
C HIS A 323 26.35 37.24 -0.27
N ALA A 324 25.30 38.03 -0.48
CA ALA A 324 25.35 39.49 -0.37
C ALA A 324 25.81 39.98 1.01
N ARG A 325 25.40 39.30 2.10
CA ARG A 325 25.90 39.60 3.46
C ARG A 325 27.40 39.34 3.62
N ARG A 326 27.99 38.37 2.92
CA ARG A 326 29.42 38.04 2.98
C ARG A 326 30.27 38.89 2.03
N HIS A 327 29.70 39.32 0.91
CA HIS A 327 30.39 40.03 -0.18
C HIS A 327 29.93 41.49 -0.32
N GLY A 328 29.72 42.19 0.79
CA GLY A 328 29.54 43.65 0.80
C GLY A 328 28.30 44.19 0.06
N GLY A 329 27.30 43.35 -0.21
CA GLY A 329 26.10 43.69 -0.98
C GLY A 329 26.12 43.19 -2.44
N GLU A 330 27.23 42.64 -2.92
CA GLU A 330 27.31 42.02 -4.25
C GLU A 330 26.39 40.78 -4.35
N ARG A 331 25.76 40.58 -5.51
CA ARG A 331 24.89 39.42 -5.75
C ARG A 331 25.66 38.35 -6.53
N PRO A 332 25.48 37.05 -6.21
CA PRO A 332 26.09 35.98 -6.97
C PRO A 332 25.46 35.89 -8.36
N ALA A 333 26.24 35.46 -9.36
CA ALA A 333 25.76 35.22 -10.71
C ALA A 333 24.97 33.90 -10.78
N VAL A 334 23.68 33.95 -10.45
CA VAL A 334 22.75 32.81 -10.52
C VAL A 334 21.67 33.06 -11.57
N ARG A 335 21.46 32.09 -12.48
CA ARG A 335 20.38 32.10 -13.47
C ARG A 335 19.41 30.97 -13.14
N HIS A 336 18.13 31.26 -12.93
CA HIS A 336 17.10 30.27 -12.61
C HIS A 336 16.07 30.19 -13.72
N PHE A 337 15.84 28.98 -14.23
CA PHE A 337 14.85 28.67 -15.24
C PHE A 337 13.84 27.66 -14.71
N ALA A 338 12.56 28.01 -14.78
CA ALA A 338 11.47 27.06 -14.62
C ALA A 338 11.20 26.43 -15.98
N VAL A 339 11.42 25.12 -16.13
CA VAL A 339 11.34 24.40 -17.40
C VAL A 339 10.05 23.56 -17.41
N SER A 340 9.09 23.97 -18.23
CA SER A 340 7.87 23.18 -18.46
C SER A 340 8.15 22.04 -19.43
N LEU A 341 7.77 20.83 -19.03
CA LEU A 341 7.76 19.60 -19.82
C LEU A 341 6.39 19.34 -20.48
N ASP A 342 5.48 20.31 -20.41
CA ASP A 342 4.15 20.19 -21.00
C ASP A 342 4.23 20.14 -22.53
N PRO A 343 3.44 19.27 -23.18
CA PRO A 343 3.50 19.06 -24.62
C PRO A 343 3.07 20.32 -25.39
N GLU A 344 3.42 20.40 -26.67
CA GLU A 344 3.36 21.64 -27.46
C GLU A 344 1.98 22.30 -27.49
N GLU A 345 0.91 21.51 -27.37
CA GLU A 345 -0.49 21.96 -27.33
C GLU A 345 -0.83 22.82 -26.11
N VAL A 346 -0.10 22.65 -25.00
CA VAL A 346 -0.30 23.46 -23.80
C VAL A 346 0.26 24.86 -24.03
N THR A 347 -0.58 25.88 -23.84
CA THR A 347 -0.22 27.27 -24.15
C THR A 347 0.72 27.87 -23.09
N VAL A 348 1.62 28.75 -23.53
CA VAL A 348 2.56 29.48 -22.66
C VAL A 348 1.84 30.26 -21.54
N ASP A 349 0.66 30.81 -21.82
CA ASP A 349 -0.12 31.55 -20.81
C ASP A 349 -0.73 30.63 -19.74
N SER A 350 -1.13 29.40 -20.12
CA SER A 350 -1.56 28.36 -19.16
C SER A 350 -0.41 27.94 -18.26
N ILE A 351 0.75 27.64 -18.86
CA ILE A 351 1.98 27.28 -18.14
C ILE A 351 2.41 28.42 -17.20
N ARG A 352 2.35 29.69 -17.63
CA ARG A 352 2.69 30.84 -16.78
C ARG A 352 1.72 30.99 -15.61
N LYS A 353 0.41 30.78 -15.84
CA LYS A 353 -0.59 30.76 -14.76
C LYS A 353 -0.30 29.63 -13.76
N LYS A 354 0.02 28.43 -14.25
CA LYS A 354 0.28 27.26 -13.40
C LYS A 354 1.60 27.37 -12.62
N LEU A 355 2.64 27.94 -13.22
CA LEU A 355 3.89 28.30 -12.53
C LEU A 355 3.63 29.26 -11.35
N ALA A 356 2.79 30.28 -11.56
CA ALA A 356 2.41 31.22 -10.51
C ALA A 356 1.53 30.58 -9.43
N GLU A 357 0.62 29.66 -9.81
CA GLU A 357 -0.19 28.87 -8.89
C GLU A 357 0.65 27.96 -7.99
N PHE A 358 1.70 27.32 -8.56
CA PHE A 358 2.69 26.55 -7.81
C PHE A 358 3.66 27.42 -6.99
N GLY A 359 3.60 28.75 -7.08
CA GLY A 359 4.53 29.66 -6.40
C GLY A 359 5.97 29.58 -6.92
N GLY A 360 6.18 29.05 -8.12
CA GLY A 360 7.49 28.98 -8.76
C GLY A 360 7.98 30.32 -9.29
N VAL A 361 9.30 30.45 -9.41
CA VAL A 361 9.98 31.67 -9.87
C VAL A 361 10.98 31.36 -10.98
N GLY A 362 11.69 32.37 -11.48
CA GLY A 362 12.67 32.21 -12.55
C GLY A 362 12.13 32.47 -13.95
N THR A 363 12.99 32.32 -14.96
CA THR A 363 12.65 32.53 -16.37
C THR A 363 11.99 31.29 -16.95
N LEU A 364 10.77 31.42 -17.48
CA LEU A 364 10.04 30.29 -18.06
C LEU A 364 10.71 29.80 -19.37
N ALA A 365 11.04 28.52 -19.39
CA ALA A 365 11.54 27.76 -20.53
C ALA A 365 10.62 26.56 -20.83
N ARG A 366 10.77 25.95 -22.01
CA ARG A 366 10.02 24.76 -22.42
C ARG A 366 10.93 23.67 -22.99
N ASP A 367 10.61 22.43 -22.65
CA ASP A 367 11.17 21.21 -23.25
C ASP A 367 10.05 20.16 -23.45
N PRO A 368 9.14 20.37 -24.43
CA PRO A 368 7.98 19.51 -24.64
C PRO A 368 8.36 18.11 -25.16
N GLN A 369 9.60 17.93 -25.61
CA GLN A 369 10.13 16.66 -26.12
C GLN A 369 10.89 15.87 -25.04
N GLY A 370 11.06 16.43 -23.83
CA GLY A 370 11.72 15.78 -22.70
C GLY A 370 13.20 15.43 -22.95
N VAL A 371 13.91 16.24 -23.74
CA VAL A 371 15.33 16.02 -24.05
C VAL A 371 16.21 16.26 -22.82
N LEU A 372 15.89 17.29 -22.03
CA LEU A 372 16.61 17.69 -20.83
C LEU A 372 16.55 16.63 -19.71
N PRO A 373 15.38 16.07 -19.31
CA PRO A 373 15.35 15.01 -18.32
C PRO A 373 16.01 13.71 -18.82
N GLN A 374 15.97 13.41 -20.12
CA GLN A 374 16.70 12.27 -20.67
C GLN A 374 18.22 12.46 -20.56
N SER A 375 18.76 13.61 -20.97
CA SER A 375 20.21 13.87 -20.92
C SER A 375 20.74 13.95 -19.48
N LEU A 376 19.92 14.44 -18.55
CA LEU A 376 20.23 14.51 -17.13
C LEU A 376 19.85 13.25 -16.33
N MET A 377 19.31 12.20 -16.97
CA MET A 377 18.87 10.95 -16.32
C MET A 377 17.92 11.17 -15.13
N LEU A 378 16.89 12.00 -15.34
CA LEU A 378 15.88 12.31 -14.32
C LEU A 378 14.71 11.32 -14.41
N GLU A 379 14.48 10.58 -13.32
CA GLU A 379 13.48 9.51 -13.23
C GLU A 379 12.22 9.92 -12.44
N SER A 380 12.20 11.12 -11.85
CA SER A 380 11.10 11.61 -11.01
C SER A 380 10.97 13.14 -11.07
N PHE A 381 9.74 13.63 -10.89
CA PHE A 381 9.38 15.05 -10.96
C PHE A 381 8.54 15.48 -9.76
N PRO A 382 8.57 16.77 -9.35
CA PRO A 382 9.39 17.85 -9.89
C PRO A 382 10.90 17.59 -9.66
N ALA A 383 11.75 18.24 -10.43
CA ALA A 383 13.20 18.06 -10.33
C ALA A 383 13.94 19.40 -10.39
N THR A 384 14.83 19.64 -9.43
CA THR A 384 15.73 20.79 -9.40
C THR A 384 17.15 20.33 -9.67
N VAL A 385 17.75 20.82 -10.75
CA VAL A 385 19.14 20.55 -11.14
C VAL A 385 19.92 21.85 -11.01
N ILE A 386 21.00 21.82 -10.23
CA ILE A 386 21.91 22.95 -10.04
C ILE A 386 23.18 22.65 -10.83
N LEU A 387 23.60 23.57 -11.69
CA LEU A 387 24.85 23.51 -12.45
C LEU A 387 25.84 24.56 -11.92
N ALA A 388 27.10 24.18 -11.74
CA ALA A 388 28.17 25.12 -11.42
C ALA A 388 28.53 26.00 -12.63
N ALA A 389 29.30 27.06 -12.38
CA ALA A 389 29.67 28.06 -13.40
C ALA A 389 30.50 27.51 -14.58
N ASP A 390 31.09 26.32 -14.46
CA ASP A 390 31.78 25.60 -15.52
C ASP A 390 30.86 24.68 -16.36
N GLY A 391 29.58 24.55 -15.95
CA GLY A 391 28.60 23.67 -16.57
C GLY A 391 28.65 22.22 -16.08
N THR A 392 29.30 21.93 -14.95
CA THR A 392 29.16 20.63 -14.26
C THR A 392 27.90 20.57 -13.40
N VAL A 393 27.31 19.39 -13.25
CA VAL A 393 26.14 19.18 -12.39
C VAL A 393 26.59 19.26 -10.93
N ALA A 394 26.17 20.33 -10.26
CA ALA A 394 26.50 20.59 -8.87
C ALA A 394 25.58 19.82 -7.90
N ASP A 395 24.28 19.76 -8.20
CA ASP A 395 23.28 19.03 -7.40
C ASP A 395 22.09 18.58 -8.26
N VAL A 396 21.39 17.54 -7.82
CA VAL A 396 20.12 17.04 -8.39
C VAL A 396 19.23 16.65 -7.22
N ILE A 397 18.09 17.33 -7.11
CA ILE A 397 17.10 17.16 -6.06
C ILE A 397 15.77 16.84 -6.74
N THR A 398 15.13 15.71 -6.47
CA THR A 398 13.87 15.33 -7.12
C THR A 398 12.75 15.06 -6.13
N GLY A 399 11.50 15.03 -6.59
CA GLY A 399 10.34 14.79 -5.74
C GLY A 399 10.17 15.85 -4.65
N HIS A 400 9.66 15.44 -3.48
CA HIS A 400 9.29 16.33 -2.38
C HIS A 400 9.80 15.81 -1.03
N HIS A 401 10.42 16.68 -0.24
CA HIS A 401 10.76 16.44 1.18
C HIS A 401 10.89 17.78 1.91
N GLY A 402 10.68 17.84 3.24
CA GLY A 402 10.77 19.08 4.03
C GLY A 402 12.15 19.76 4.17
N GLN A 403 13.06 19.57 3.21
CA GLN A 403 14.44 20.12 3.23
C GLN A 403 14.89 20.70 1.86
N ILE A 404 14.00 20.89 0.87
CA ILE A 404 14.38 21.43 -0.45
C ILE A 404 15.06 22.80 -0.32
N ALA A 405 14.49 23.70 0.49
CA ALA A 405 15.00 25.07 0.64
C ALA A 405 16.44 25.09 1.18
N SER A 406 16.74 24.28 2.19
CA SER A 406 18.10 24.18 2.73
C SER A 406 19.08 23.56 1.73
N ASP A 407 18.63 22.61 0.92
CA ASP A 407 19.49 21.92 -0.04
C ASP A 407 19.87 22.80 -1.22
N VAL A 408 18.89 23.52 -1.77
CA VAL A 408 19.10 24.55 -2.78
C VAL A 408 20.05 25.62 -2.23
N ALA A 409 19.85 26.09 -0.99
CA ALA A 409 20.71 27.10 -0.39
C ALA A 409 22.16 26.60 -0.16
N GLU A 410 22.33 25.39 0.36
CA GLU A 410 23.63 24.76 0.64
C GLU A 410 24.43 24.53 -0.66
N SER A 411 23.78 23.96 -1.68
CA SER A 411 24.41 23.67 -2.97
C SER A 411 24.69 24.91 -3.80
N LEU A 412 23.81 25.92 -3.80
CA LEU A 412 24.09 27.22 -4.41
C LEU A 412 25.26 27.92 -3.72
N ALA A 413 25.36 27.87 -2.39
CA ALA A 413 26.47 28.48 -1.67
C ALA A 413 27.81 27.83 -2.05
N ALA A 414 27.87 26.50 -2.14
CA ALA A 414 29.05 25.76 -2.54
C ALA A 414 29.43 25.99 -4.02
N ALA A 415 28.45 25.96 -4.93
CA ALA A 415 28.67 26.22 -6.36
C ALA A 415 29.19 27.65 -6.61
N ASN A 416 28.61 28.66 -5.95
CA ASN A 416 29.07 30.05 -6.04
C ASN A 416 30.48 30.24 -5.45
N ALA A 417 30.86 29.46 -4.44
CA ALA A 417 32.21 29.44 -3.88
C ALA A 417 33.19 28.56 -4.69
N SER A 418 32.78 28.00 -5.84
CA SER A 418 33.53 27.00 -6.62
C SER A 418 34.06 25.83 -5.77
N THR A 419 33.33 25.49 -4.70
CA THR A 419 33.66 24.36 -3.83
C THR A 419 33.11 23.08 -4.45
N PRO A 420 33.88 21.97 -4.52
CA PRO A 420 33.39 20.71 -5.06
C PRO A 420 32.13 20.22 -4.32
N THR A 421 31.01 20.14 -5.03
CA THR A 421 29.71 19.79 -4.44
C THR A 421 29.49 18.28 -4.31
N GLY A 422 30.19 17.45 -5.08
CA GLY A 422 30.10 15.99 -4.98
C GLY A 422 30.32 15.44 -3.55
N PRO A 423 31.39 15.85 -2.84
CA PRO A 423 31.57 15.54 -1.42
C PRO A 423 30.42 16.05 -0.54
N LEU A 424 29.91 17.26 -0.79
CA LEU A 424 28.83 17.87 -0.01
C LEU A 424 27.52 17.09 -0.15
N VAL A 425 27.10 16.78 -1.38
CA VAL A 425 25.87 16.00 -1.66
C VAL A 425 26.00 14.60 -1.06
N ARG A 426 27.18 13.98 -1.13
CA ARG A 426 27.47 12.69 -0.49
C ARG A 426 27.37 12.76 1.04
N THR A 427 28.00 13.75 1.68
CA THR A 427 27.90 13.94 3.14
C THR A 427 26.47 14.25 3.57
N ARG A 428 25.71 15.03 2.80
CA ARG A 428 24.28 15.28 3.02
C ARG A 428 23.46 14.00 2.95
N TYR A 429 23.69 13.16 1.93
CA TYR A 429 23.08 11.84 1.80
C TYR A 429 23.42 10.92 2.97
N GLU A 430 24.69 10.76 3.32
CA GLU A 430 25.14 9.91 4.43
C GLU A 430 24.56 10.36 5.78
N ARG A 431 24.54 11.68 6.04
CA ARG A 431 23.89 12.30 7.20
C ARG A 431 22.40 11.96 7.27
N ARG A 432 21.68 12.06 6.14
CA ARG A 432 20.26 11.70 6.05
C ARG A 432 20.02 10.20 6.18
N LEU A 433 20.85 9.36 5.56
CA LEU A 433 20.73 7.91 5.64
C LEU A 433 20.93 7.43 7.08
N ALA A 434 21.86 8.02 7.81
CA ALA A 434 22.01 7.79 9.24
C ALA A 434 20.82 8.31 10.07
N GLY A 435 20.18 9.42 9.68
CA GLY A 435 18.96 9.93 10.30
C GLY A 435 17.74 9.03 10.06
N TYR A 436 17.47 8.70 8.80
CA TYR A 436 16.45 7.78 8.36
C TYR A 436 16.59 6.40 9.03
N ARG A 437 17.82 5.87 9.10
CA ARG A 437 18.11 4.67 9.90
C ARG A 437 17.72 4.86 11.36
N ARG A 438 18.19 5.91 12.05
CA ARG A 438 17.79 6.16 13.45
C ARG A 438 16.28 6.29 13.68
N GLU A 439 15.52 6.82 12.73
CA GLU A 439 14.06 6.92 12.87
C GLU A 439 13.36 5.60 12.52
N LEU A 440 13.85 4.81 11.56
CA LEU A 440 13.45 3.40 11.40
C LEU A 440 13.78 2.60 12.66
N ASP A 441 15.00 2.72 13.19
CA ASP A 441 15.46 2.08 14.41
C ASP A 441 14.55 2.49 15.58
N ARG A 442 14.23 3.79 15.74
CA ARG A 442 13.32 4.28 16.78
C ARG A 442 11.90 3.73 16.60
N ALA A 443 11.39 3.66 15.38
CA ALA A 443 10.10 3.01 15.08
C ALA A 443 10.13 1.48 15.32
N ALA A 444 11.31 0.85 15.23
CA ALA A 444 11.55 -0.57 15.45
C ALA A 444 12.05 -0.96 16.87
N GLY A 445 12.35 0.02 17.74
CA GLY A 445 12.80 -0.21 19.12
C GLY A 445 14.31 -0.03 19.42
N GLY A 446 15.13 0.29 18.42
CA GLY A 446 16.49 0.83 18.58
C GLY A 446 17.63 -0.18 18.67
N SER A 447 18.27 -0.50 17.54
CA SER A 447 19.64 -1.06 17.54
C SER A 447 20.36 -0.73 16.22
N THR A 448 21.69 -0.69 16.24
CA THR A 448 22.55 -0.41 15.07
C THR A 448 23.31 -1.66 14.67
N GLY A 449 23.38 -2.00 13.38
CA GLY A 449 24.00 -3.25 12.93
C GLY A 449 24.97 -3.15 11.74
N SER A 450 25.71 -4.25 11.53
CA SER A 450 26.83 -4.39 10.61
C SER A 450 26.46 -4.43 9.11
N ARG A 451 27.49 -4.33 8.26
CA ARG A 451 27.40 -4.14 6.79
C ARG A 451 27.64 -5.44 6.03
N LEU A 452 26.70 -5.82 5.15
CA LEU A 452 26.86 -6.93 4.22
C LEU A 452 27.95 -6.66 3.16
N PRO A 453 28.62 -7.71 2.63
CA PRO A 453 29.61 -7.57 1.56
C PRO A 453 28.99 -7.09 0.23
N GLU A 454 29.84 -6.48 -0.60
CA GLU A 454 29.48 -5.84 -1.88
C GLU A 454 28.95 -6.85 -2.91
N GLN A 455 27.79 -6.56 -3.52
CA GLN A 455 27.15 -7.44 -4.50
C GLN A 455 27.77 -7.30 -5.89
N VAL A 456 28.37 -8.38 -6.42
CA VAL A 456 28.84 -8.44 -7.80
C VAL A 456 27.68 -8.80 -8.74
N ILE A 457 27.03 -7.77 -9.29
CA ILE A 457 25.93 -7.94 -10.27
C ILE A 457 26.51 -8.38 -11.63
N ALA A 458 26.13 -9.57 -12.09
CA ALA A 458 26.56 -10.08 -13.39
C ALA A 458 25.95 -9.28 -14.56
N PRO A 459 26.70 -9.04 -15.66
CA PRO A 459 26.18 -8.28 -16.80
C PRO A 459 25.02 -9.00 -17.50
N ARG A 460 23.98 -8.22 -17.85
CA ARG A 460 22.75 -8.68 -18.51
C ARG A 460 23.04 -9.60 -19.71
N ARG A 461 22.66 -10.87 -19.59
CA ARG A 461 22.60 -11.82 -20.72
C ARG A 461 21.14 -12.07 -21.09
N GLN A 462 20.77 -11.74 -22.34
CA GLN A 462 19.52 -12.16 -22.95
C GLN A 462 19.80 -13.31 -23.92
N PRO A 463 19.16 -14.48 -23.78
CA PRO A 463 19.29 -15.56 -24.75
C PRO A 463 18.71 -15.14 -26.11
N VAL A 464 19.46 -15.34 -27.19
CA VAL A 464 19.20 -14.73 -28.49
C VAL A 464 17.93 -15.28 -29.17
N ARG A 465 17.60 -16.57 -28.93
CA ARG A 465 16.36 -17.22 -29.37
C ARG A 465 15.99 -18.34 -28.39
N PHE A 466 14.71 -18.43 -28.04
CA PHE A 466 14.11 -19.62 -27.46
C PHE A 466 12.96 -20.10 -28.35
N LYS A 467 12.72 -21.41 -28.33
CA LYS A 467 11.48 -22.03 -28.76
C LYS A 467 11.07 -22.97 -27.63
N LEU A 468 9.86 -22.78 -27.10
CA LEU A 468 9.27 -23.75 -26.18
C LEU A 468 8.81 -24.96 -27.01
N GLU A 469 9.31 -26.14 -26.67
CA GLU A 469 8.84 -27.40 -27.24
C GLU A 469 8.22 -28.24 -26.10
N PRO A 470 6.95 -28.69 -26.21
CA PRO A 470 6.33 -29.49 -25.17
C PRO A 470 7.07 -30.82 -24.98
N ALA A 471 7.66 -31.05 -23.80
CA ALA A 471 8.36 -32.28 -23.49
C ALA A 471 7.38 -33.45 -23.22
N TRP A 472 6.31 -33.18 -22.48
CA TRP A 472 5.24 -34.13 -22.12
C TRP A 472 4.01 -33.37 -21.58
N ARG A 473 2.95 -34.11 -21.22
CA ARG A 473 1.73 -33.54 -20.60
C ARG A 473 1.14 -34.49 -19.55
N ALA A 474 1.10 -34.05 -18.29
CA ALA A 474 0.42 -34.76 -17.20
C ALA A 474 -1.07 -34.41 -17.18
N ALA A 475 -1.92 -35.22 -17.84
CA ALA A 475 -3.36 -34.98 -17.90
C ALA A 475 -4.13 -35.39 -16.62
N GLY A 476 -3.48 -36.08 -15.67
CA GLY A 476 -4.07 -36.53 -14.41
C GLY A 476 -4.16 -35.44 -13.33
N VAL A 477 -3.42 -34.34 -13.47
CA VAL A 477 -3.51 -33.20 -12.54
C VAL A 477 -4.58 -32.24 -13.05
N ALA A 478 -5.70 -32.13 -12.33
CA ALA A 478 -6.89 -31.41 -12.80
C ALA A 478 -6.80 -29.89 -12.59
N LEU A 479 -6.23 -29.48 -11.46
CA LEU A 479 -6.08 -28.10 -10.99
C LEU A 479 -4.62 -27.86 -10.55
N PRO A 480 -3.64 -27.84 -11.48
CA PRO A 480 -2.22 -27.74 -11.15
C PRO A 480 -1.89 -26.44 -10.43
N GLY A 481 -1.36 -26.56 -9.21
CA GLY A 481 -0.86 -25.46 -8.38
C GLY A 481 0.67 -25.42 -8.35
N ASN A 482 1.24 -25.22 -7.15
CA ASN A 482 2.68 -25.24 -6.93
C ASN A 482 3.32 -26.58 -7.34
N LEU A 483 4.56 -26.50 -7.84
CA LEU A 483 5.39 -27.62 -8.30
C LEU A 483 6.69 -27.65 -7.51
N VAL A 484 7.10 -28.85 -7.05
CA VAL A 484 8.39 -29.12 -6.42
C VAL A 484 9.08 -30.25 -7.19
N CYS A 485 10.26 -29.97 -7.76
CA CYS A 485 11.07 -30.97 -8.44
C CYS A 485 12.07 -31.58 -7.45
N LEU A 486 12.03 -32.89 -7.25
CA LEU A 486 13.02 -33.63 -6.49
C LEU A 486 14.16 -34.06 -7.43
N ASP A 487 15.36 -33.51 -7.21
CA ASP A 487 16.56 -33.85 -7.99
C ASP A 487 17.10 -35.26 -7.65
N ALA A 488 18.10 -35.70 -8.41
CA ALA A 488 18.72 -37.02 -8.23
C ALA A 488 19.65 -37.14 -6.99
N ALA A 489 19.94 -36.05 -6.27
CA ALA A 489 20.63 -36.11 -4.98
C ALA A 489 19.63 -36.36 -3.83
N HIS A 490 18.39 -35.90 -4.00
CA HIS A 490 17.29 -36.00 -3.03
C HIS A 490 16.29 -37.13 -3.32
N ALA A 491 16.32 -37.69 -4.53
CA ALA A 491 15.53 -38.84 -4.95
C ALA A 491 16.41 -40.05 -5.23
N ALA A 492 16.03 -41.21 -4.68
CA ALA A 492 16.63 -42.48 -5.06
C ALA A 492 16.29 -42.80 -6.53
N THR A 493 17.25 -42.50 -7.41
CA THR A 493 17.36 -42.85 -8.84
C THR A 493 16.29 -42.35 -9.84
N ASP A 494 15.07 -42.01 -9.41
CA ASP A 494 14.02 -41.48 -10.30
C ASP A 494 13.69 -40.02 -9.98
N VAL A 495 13.76 -39.13 -10.97
CA VAL A 495 13.29 -37.74 -10.86
C VAL A 495 11.78 -37.75 -10.62
N ARG A 496 11.33 -37.09 -9.54
CA ARG A 496 9.91 -36.97 -9.18
C ARG A 496 9.52 -35.52 -9.12
N ILE A 497 8.43 -35.17 -9.79
CA ILE A 497 7.82 -33.86 -9.71
C ILE A 497 6.60 -34.00 -8.81
N VAL A 498 6.47 -33.13 -7.82
CA VAL A 498 5.38 -33.12 -6.86
C VAL A 498 4.54 -31.89 -7.12
N ALA A 499 3.27 -32.10 -7.47
CA ALA A 499 2.33 -31.06 -7.85
C ALA A 499 1.19 -30.97 -6.84
N LEU A 500 0.75 -29.76 -6.52
CA LEU A 500 -0.57 -29.55 -5.95
C LEU A 500 -1.65 -29.75 -7.03
N ASP A 501 -2.70 -30.48 -6.69
CA ASP A 501 -3.94 -30.63 -7.47
C ASP A 501 -5.10 -30.04 -6.66
N GLY A 502 -5.33 -28.74 -6.85
CA GLY A 502 -6.11 -27.91 -5.93
C GLY A 502 -5.39 -27.67 -4.60
N TRP A 503 -6.17 -27.39 -3.55
CA TRP A 503 -5.67 -26.85 -2.26
C TRP A 503 -5.38 -27.90 -1.19
N ARG A 504 -5.60 -29.19 -1.50
CA ARG A 504 -5.58 -30.28 -0.52
C ARG A 504 -4.99 -31.58 -1.03
N THR A 505 -4.73 -31.71 -2.34
CA THR A 505 -4.22 -32.94 -2.93
C THR A 505 -2.81 -32.73 -3.43
N VAL A 506 -1.93 -33.69 -3.16
CA VAL A 506 -0.61 -33.79 -3.75
C VAL A 506 -0.58 -34.94 -4.74
N VAL A 507 -0.08 -34.68 -5.95
CA VAL A 507 0.16 -35.68 -6.99
C VAL A 507 1.65 -35.76 -7.25
N VAL A 508 2.22 -36.94 -7.09
CA VAL A 508 3.61 -37.23 -7.46
C VAL A 508 3.62 -37.82 -8.86
N ILE A 509 4.32 -37.17 -9.78
CA ILE A 509 4.48 -37.60 -11.18
C ILE A 509 5.95 -37.92 -11.49
N ASP A 510 6.18 -38.78 -12.48
CA ASP A 510 7.52 -39.09 -13.00
C ASP A 510 8.03 -38.01 -13.98
N ALA A 511 9.26 -38.17 -14.47
CA ALA A 511 9.88 -37.27 -15.44
C ALA A 511 9.22 -37.27 -16.83
N ALA A 512 8.25 -38.15 -17.09
CA ALA A 512 7.44 -38.22 -18.31
C ALA A 512 6.00 -37.68 -18.10
N GLY A 513 5.67 -37.23 -16.89
CA GLY A 513 4.35 -36.72 -16.52
C GLY A 513 3.32 -37.79 -16.14
N THR A 514 3.74 -39.04 -15.88
CA THR A 514 2.86 -40.12 -15.42
C THR A 514 2.63 -40.01 -13.92
N GLU A 515 1.39 -40.15 -13.47
CA GLU A 515 1.05 -40.20 -12.04
C GLU A 515 1.61 -41.47 -11.36
N ILE A 516 2.48 -41.28 -10.38
CA ILE A 516 3.05 -42.32 -9.51
C ILE A 516 2.14 -42.56 -8.30
N SER A 517 1.67 -41.49 -7.67
CA SER A 517 0.84 -41.57 -6.46
C SER A 517 0.11 -40.26 -6.18
N ARG A 518 -0.99 -40.33 -5.44
CA ARG A 518 -1.84 -39.22 -5.06
C ARG A 518 -2.22 -39.32 -3.58
N HIS A 519 -2.14 -38.19 -2.89
CA HIS A 519 -2.32 -38.10 -1.44
C HIS A 519 -3.22 -36.90 -1.13
N GLU A 520 -4.33 -37.13 -0.45
CA GLU A 520 -5.08 -36.04 0.17
C GLU A 520 -4.41 -35.69 1.50
N LEU A 521 -4.13 -34.40 1.70
CA LEU A 521 -3.51 -33.89 2.92
C LEU A 521 -4.55 -33.81 4.04
N ASP A 522 -4.20 -34.39 5.20
CA ASP A 522 -4.98 -34.26 6.43
C ASP A 522 -4.88 -32.83 6.98
N LEU A 523 -5.72 -31.96 6.41
CA LEU A 523 -5.82 -30.54 6.71
C LEU A 523 -7.17 -30.28 7.40
N PRO A 524 -7.24 -29.33 8.36
CA PRO A 524 -8.52 -28.80 8.85
C PRO A 524 -9.47 -28.45 7.70
N ALA A 525 -10.79 -28.58 7.89
CA ALA A 525 -11.78 -28.39 6.81
C ALA A 525 -11.72 -26.98 6.19
N ASP A 526 -11.30 -26.01 6.99
CA ASP A 526 -11.05 -24.61 6.67
C ASP A 526 -9.67 -24.34 6.04
N ALA A 527 -8.74 -25.28 6.13
CA ALA A 527 -7.39 -25.11 5.60
C ALA A 527 -7.25 -25.54 4.14
N GLY A 528 -6.38 -24.82 3.43
CA GLY A 528 -5.93 -25.14 2.07
C GLY A 528 -4.53 -24.58 1.85
N VAL A 529 -3.73 -25.28 1.05
CA VAL A 529 -2.32 -24.98 0.79
C VAL A 529 -2.13 -24.56 -0.66
N GLY A 530 -1.38 -23.47 -0.87
CA GLY A 530 -1.03 -22.92 -2.19
C GLY A 530 0.43 -23.14 -2.58
N PHE A 531 1.28 -23.50 -1.62
CA PHE A 531 2.67 -23.87 -1.86
C PHE A 531 3.10 -25.10 -1.07
N LEU A 532 4.12 -25.78 -1.59
CA LEU A 532 4.91 -26.79 -0.91
C LEU A 532 6.38 -26.34 -0.86
N ARG A 533 7.06 -26.79 0.19
CA ARG A 533 8.53 -26.80 0.34
C ARG A 533 8.93 -28.15 0.93
N THR A 534 10.19 -28.54 0.77
CA THR A 534 10.69 -29.81 1.31
C THR A 534 12.17 -29.74 1.61
N THR A 535 12.57 -30.47 2.66
CA THR A 535 13.96 -30.69 3.01
C THR A 535 14.13 -32.11 3.55
N VAL A 536 15.36 -32.50 3.84
CA VAL A 536 15.72 -33.80 4.39
C VAL A 536 16.61 -33.57 5.61
N ASP A 537 16.30 -34.24 6.72
CA ASP A 537 17.13 -34.15 7.93
C ASP A 537 18.39 -35.02 7.84
N SER A 538 19.29 -34.85 8.81
CA SER A 538 20.56 -35.61 8.90
C SER A 538 20.39 -37.13 9.00
N ALA A 539 19.20 -37.61 9.39
CA ALA A 539 18.84 -39.03 9.41
C ALA A 539 18.25 -39.53 8.06
N GLY A 540 18.20 -38.67 7.03
CA GLY A 540 17.66 -38.99 5.72
C GLY A 540 16.12 -38.96 5.64
N ARG A 541 15.43 -38.44 6.66
CA ARG A 541 13.96 -38.36 6.66
C ARG A 541 13.51 -37.09 5.96
N ARG A 542 12.61 -37.24 4.98
CA ARG A 542 12.02 -36.12 4.27
C ARG A 542 10.91 -35.46 5.10
N TRP A 543 10.96 -34.14 5.13
CA TRP A 543 9.93 -33.27 5.68
C TRP A 543 9.30 -32.43 4.56
N TRP A 544 8.00 -32.21 4.68
CA TRP A 544 7.23 -31.34 3.78
C TRP A 544 6.63 -30.20 4.59
N LEU A 545 6.70 -29.00 4.05
CA LEU A 545 5.98 -27.84 4.56
C LEU A 545 4.95 -27.44 3.51
N ALA A 546 3.74 -27.15 3.96
CA ALA A 546 2.69 -26.64 3.13
C ALA A 546 2.03 -25.43 3.79
N GLY A 547 1.66 -24.44 2.96
CA GLY A 547 1.09 -23.19 3.43
C GLY A 547 0.42 -22.43 2.31
N ARG A 548 -0.15 -21.27 2.63
CA ARG A 548 -0.77 -20.35 1.67
C ARG A 548 -0.50 -18.90 2.06
N ARG A 549 -0.10 -18.08 1.11
CA ARG A 549 0.04 -16.62 1.28
C ARG A 549 -1.29 -15.99 1.72
N GLY A 550 -1.24 -15.11 2.71
CA GLY A 550 -2.41 -14.60 3.45
C GLY A 550 -2.95 -15.55 4.52
N GLY A 551 -2.52 -16.81 4.55
CA GLY A 551 -2.94 -17.81 5.54
C GLY A 551 -2.42 -17.54 6.95
N GLN A 552 -3.08 -18.14 7.94
CA GLN A 552 -2.80 -17.98 9.38
C GLN A 552 -2.04 -19.17 9.98
N THR A 553 -1.70 -20.18 9.18
CA THR A 553 -1.08 -21.43 9.66
C THR A 553 -0.33 -22.12 8.52
N VAL A 554 0.81 -22.72 8.85
CA VAL A 554 1.49 -23.72 8.01
C VAL A 554 1.40 -25.11 8.61
N PHE A 555 1.56 -26.11 7.75
CA PHE A 555 1.37 -27.53 8.04
C PHE A 555 2.66 -28.28 7.71
N VAL A 556 3.19 -29.02 8.68
CA VAL A 556 4.38 -29.86 8.52
C VAL A 556 3.92 -31.30 8.35
N PHE A 557 4.37 -31.98 7.30
CA PHE A 557 4.08 -33.38 7.03
C PHE A 557 5.34 -34.24 6.96
N THR A 558 5.20 -35.51 7.30
CA THR A 558 6.23 -36.53 7.10
C THR A 558 6.34 -36.94 5.64
N ALA A 559 7.39 -37.70 5.29
CA ALA A 559 7.63 -38.23 3.94
C ALA A 559 6.44 -39.00 3.32
N ASP A 560 5.57 -39.59 4.15
CA ASP A 560 4.36 -40.31 3.78
C ASP A 560 3.06 -39.48 3.92
N TRP A 561 3.18 -38.14 3.89
CA TRP A 561 2.08 -37.16 3.88
C TRP A 561 1.16 -37.16 5.11
N LYS A 562 1.60 -37.74 6.24
CA LYS A 562 0.89 -37.61 7.51
C LYS A 562 1.19 -36.25 8.14
N LEU A 563 0.17 -35.58 8.65
CA LEU A 563 0.33 -34.33 9.39
C LEU A 563 1.15 -34.61 10.65
N HIS A 564 2.28 -33.92 10.78
CA HIS A 564 3.15 -33.97 11.94
C HIS A 564 2.82 -32.85 12.93
N ALA A 565 2.71 -31.62 12.44
CA ALA A 565 2.49 -30.44 13.27
C ALA A 565 1.88 -29.27 12.47
N THR A 566 1.49 -28.21 13.19
CA THR A 566 1.05 -26.94 12.60
C THR A 566 1.65 -25.76 13.35
N SER A 567 1.81 -24.61 12.69
CA SER A 567 2.38 -23.41 13.34
C SER A 567 1.48 -22.73 14.37
N ARG A 568 0.29 -23.28 14.69
CA ARG A 568 -0.60 -22.75 15.73
C ARG A 568 0.04 -22.71 17.14
N ALA A 569 1.16 -23.39 17.34
CA ALA A 569 1.97 -23.33 18.56
C ALA A 569 2.90 -22.09 18.64
N LEU A 570 3.00 -21.25 17.60
CA LEU A 570 3.74 -19.97 17.60
C LEU A 570 3.05 -18.84 18.41
N GLY A 571 1.86 -19.09 18.95
CA GLY A 571 1.11 -18.19 19.84
C GLY A 571 -0.10 -17.52 19.18
N ASP A 572 -1.04 -17.03 20.00
CA ASP A 572 -2.33 -16.42 19.59
C ASP A 572 -2.18 -15.02 18.92
N ILE A 573 -1.04 -14.74 18.28
CA ILE A 573 -0.78 -13.44 17.65
C ILE A 573 -1.51 -13.40 16.30
N ARG A 574 -2.66 -12.73 16.26
CA ARG A 574 -3.32 -12.36 14.99
C ARG A 574 -2.37 -11.50 14.17
N HIS A 575 -1.83 -12.06 13.09
CA HIS A 575 -1.00 -11.36 12.11
C HIS A 575 -1.80 -11.13 10.81
N ALA A 576 -1.36 -10.20 9.96
CA ALA A 576 -2.06 -9.82 8.72
C ALA A 576 -1.97 -10.86 7.59
N GLY A 577 -1.81 -12.15 7.94
CA GLY A 577 -1.50 -13.24 7.02
C GLY A 577 0.00 -13.50 6.87
N MET A 578 0.37 -14.72 6.50
CA MET A 578 1.73 -15.12 6.15
C MET A 578 2.09 -14.62 4.75
N SER A 579 3.33 -14.16 4.55
CA SER A 579 3.84 -13.79 3.23
C SER A 579 4.37 -15.01 2.45
N ASP A 580 5.26 -15.79 3.09
CA ASP A 580 5.82 -17.07 2.61
C ASP A 580 6.41 -17.87 3.80
N ALA A 581 6.78 -19.14 3.60
CA ALA A 581 7.44 -19.99 4.62
C ALA A 581 8.32 -21.09 4.01
N ASP A 582 9.39 -21.49 4.70
CA ASP A 582 10.33 -22.53 4.25
C ASP A 582 10.87 -23.41 5.41
N LEU A 583 11.55 -24.52 5.06
CA LEU A 583 12.20 -25.44 6.00
C LEU A 583 13.71 -25.49 5.77
N ALA A 584 14.50 -25.32 6.83
CA ALA A 584 15.95 -25.39 6.76
C ALA A 584 16.56 -25.79 8.10
N ASP A 585 17.66 -26.55 8.08
CA ASP A 585 18.54 -26.70 9.24
C ASP A 585 19.25 -25.34 9.45
N LEU A 586 18.76 -24.56 10.41
CA LEU A 586 19.18 -23.18 10.60
C LEU A 586 20.39 -23.10 11.54
N ASP A 587 20.47 -23.90 12.61
CA ASP A 587 21.64 -23.88 13.51
C ASP A 587 22.76 -24.86 13.13
N GLY A 588 22.49 -25.88 12.32
CA GLY A 588 23.45 -26.89 11.92
C GLY A 588 23.40 -28.16 12.77
N ASP A 589 22.38 -28.36 13.63
CA ASP A 589 22.26 -29.56 14.46
C ASP A 589 21.85 -30.83 13.67
N GLY A 590 21.44 -30.66 12.40
CA GLY A 590 20.98 -31.73 11.53
C GLY A 590 19.48 -31.97 11.57
N THR A 591 18.72 -31.15 12.30
CA THR A 591 17.26 -31.08 12.32
C THR A 591 16.81 -29.81 11.57
N PRO A 592 15.79 -29.87 10.72
CA PRO A 592 15.23 -28.65 10.12
C PRO A 592 14.35 -27.85 11.10
N GLU A 593 14.43 -26.54 11.02
CA GLU A 593 13.45 -25.60 11.56
C GLU A 593 12.46 -25.14 10.49
N LEU A 594 11.32 -24.67 10.96
CA LEU A 594 10.36 -23.88 10.21
C LEU A 594 10.76 -22.39 10.27
N VAL A 595 10.62 -21.68 9.14
CA VAL A 595 10.68 -20.22 9.04
C VAL A 595 9.39 -19.70 8.41
N VAL A 596 8.79 -18.65 8.98
CA VAL A 596 7.55 -18.03 8.49
C VAL A 596 7.73 -16.51 8.40
N GLY A 597 7.51 -15.93 7.22
CA GLY A 597 7.42 -14.49 7.02
C GLY A 597 5.97 -14.01 7.10
N HIS A 598 5.75 -12.79 7.60
CA HIS A 598 4.43 -12.23 7.82
C HIS A 598 4.22 -10.90 7.11
N LEU A 599 2.99 -10.74 6.60
CA LEU A 599 2.45 -9.45 6.18
C LEU A 599 2.20 -8.55 7.39
N GLY A 600 2.19 -7.24 7.18
CA GLY A 600 2.06 -6.25 8.25
C GLY A 600 3.28 -6.24 9.17
N THR A 601 3.07 -6.16 10.49
CA THR A 601 4.14 -5.96 11.50
C THR A 601 4.72 -7.26 12.09
N GLY A 602 4.33 -8.43 11.59
CA GLY A 602 4.73 -9.72 12.15
C GLY A 602 6.17 -10.15 11.88
N GLY A 603 6.82 -9.60 10.84
CA GLY A 603 8.21 -9.90 10.49
C GLY A 603 8.46 -11.38 10.18
N VAL A 604 9.60 -11.91 10.58
CA VAL A 604 9.93 -13.34 10.48
C VAL A 604 9.87 -14.00 11.85
N GLN A 605 9.34 -15.22 11.89
CA GLN A 605 9.40 -16.11 13.05
C GLN A 605 9.99 -17.46 12.64
N ALA A 606 10.69 -18.13 13.56
CA ALA A 606 11.13 -19.50 13.37
C ALA A 606 10.65 -20.42 14.49
N ALA A 607 10.47 -21.69 14.15
CA ALA A 607 9.93 -22.72 15.01
C ALA A 607 10.66 -24.05 14.83
N THR A 608 10.60 -24.93 15.81
CA THR A 608 10.89 -26.37 15.61
C THR A 608 9.89 -26.98 14.63
N LEU A 609 10.15 -28.18 14.09
CA LEU A 609 9.13 -28.95 13.34
C LEU A 609 7.82 -29.15 14.12
N ASP A 610 7.85 -29.26 15.45
CA ASP A 610 6.63 -29.33 16.30
C ASP A 610 5.83 -28.00 16.38
N GLY A 611 6.26 -26.94 15.70
CA GLY A 611 5.66 -25.60 15.76
C GLY A 611 6.01 -24.77 17.00
N ARG A 612 6.93 -25.22 17.87
CA ARG A 612 7.35 -24.48 19.07
C ARG A 612 8.25 -23.30 18.67
N PRO A 613 7.97 -22.06 19.14
CA PRO A 613 8.75 -20.87 18.76
C PRO A 613 10.20 -20.97 19.24
N LEU A 614 11.13 -20.55 18.38
CA LEU A 614 12.56 -20.48 18.65
C LEU A 614 13.02 -19.02 18.76
N TRP A 615 12.73 -18.22 17.74
CA TRP A 615 13.05 -16.79 17.68
C TRP A 615 12.07 -16.05 16.78
N GLU A 616 11.97 -14.73 16.94
CA GLU A 616 11.28 -13.85 16.00
C GLU A 616 12.06 -12.54 15.83
N ASP A 617 12.05 -12.04 14.60
CA ASP A 617 12.61 -10.77 14.17
C ASP A 617 11.51 -9.95 13.48
N ARG A 618 11.05 -8.90 14.16
CA ARG A 618 10.04 -7.96 13.64
C ARG A 618 10.65 -6.76 12.94
N THR A 619 11.98 -6.61 12.94
CA THR A 619 12.68 -5.47 12.31
C THR A 619 12.64 -5.54 10.78
N VAL A 620 12.49 -6.75 10.23
CA VAL A 620 12.34 -7.01 8.78
C VAL A 620 10.90 -6.89 8.26
N ALA A 621 9.95 -6.46 9.10
CA ALA A 621 8.54 -6.32 8.72
C ALA A 621 8.28 -5.04 7.90
N PRO A 622 7.37 -5.04 6.90
CA PRO A 622 6.64 -6.20 6.37
C PRO A 622 7.51 -7.04 5.44
N VAL A 623 7.39 -8.36 5.57
CA VAL A 623 7.99 -9.32 4.65
C VAL A 623 7.02 -9.56 3.50
N ILE A 624 7.51 -9.56 2.26
CA ILE A 624 6.69 -9.90 1.08
C ILE A 624 7.02 -11.28 0.51
N ASP A 625 8.25 -11.75 0.72
CA ASP A 625 8.75 -13.08 0.35
C ASP A 625 10.03 -13.45 1.15
N LEU A 626 10.46 -14.72 1.15
CA LEU A 626 11.68 -15.17 1.85
C LEU A 626 12.47 -16.26 1.09
N ALA A 627 13.76 -16.40 1.42
CA ALA A 627 14.63 -17.42 0.85
C ALA A 627 15.69 -17.87 1.85
N ILE A 628 16.07 -19.15 1.80
CA ILE A 628 17.10 -19.73 2.68
C ILE A 628 18.49 -19.58 2.04
N GLY A 629 19.43 -18.98 2.79
CA GLY A 629 20.79 -18.73 2.33
C GLY A 629 21.65 -20.00 2.16
N GLU A 630 22.88 -19.77 1.71
CA GLU A 630 23.89 -20.82 1.64
C GLU A 630 24.22 -21.37 3.04
N PRO A 631 24.68 -22.63 3.16
CA PRO A 631 25.21 -23.15 4.41
C PRO A 631 26.43 -22.33 4.87
N LEU A 632 26.43 -21.88 6.12
CA LEU A 632 27.59 -21.21 6.70
C LEU A 632 28.74 -22.20 6.87
N ALA A 633 29.99 -21.70 6.88
CA ALA A 633 31.16 -22.55 6.79
C ALA A 633 31.27 -23.59 7.92
N ALA A 634 31.58 -24.84 7.55
CA ALA A 634 31.98 -25.95 8.41
C ALA A 634 31.12 -26.17 9.69
N GLY A 635 29.81 -26.35 9.50
CA GLY A 635 28.88 -26.76 10.57
C GLY A 635 28.07 -25.62 11.18
N GLY A 636 28.19 -24.40 10.65
CA GLY A 636 27.15 -23.38 10.86
C GLY A 636 25.95 -23.67 9.95
N GLY A 637 24.74 -23.59 10.49
CA GLY A 637 23.53 -23.73 9.69
C GLY A 637 23.26 -22.54 8.75
N ARG A 638 21.98 -22.28 8.45
CA ARG A 638 21.58 -21.44 7.32
C ARG A 638 21.05 -20.06 7.72
N ASP A 639 21.35 -19.09 6.86
CA ASP A 639 20.77 -17.75 6.91
C ASP A 639 19.31 -17.74 6.42
N VAL A 640 18.51 -16.82 6.97
CA VAL A 640 17.19 -16.47 6.43
C VAL A 640 17.29 -15.12 5.74
N LEU A 641 16.98 -15.07 4.45
CA LEU A 641 16.86 -13.86 3.66
C LEU A 641 15.38 -13.50 3.47
N CYS A 642 15.06 -12.22 3.47
CA CYS A 642 13.69 -11.73 3.33
C CYS A 642 13.66 -10.62 2.29
N VAL A 643 12.56 -10.51 1.55
CA VAL A 643 12.26 -9.34 0.74
C VAL A 643 11.32 -8.44 1.53
N THR A 644 11.71 -7.17 1.70
CA THR A 644 10.88 -6.15 2.34
C THR A 644 9.83 -5.58 1.38
N VAL A 645 8.81 -4.88 1.88
CA VAL A 645 7.82 -4.14 1.06
C VAL A 645 8.46 -3.15 0.06
N ALA A 646 9.67 -2.65 0.35
CA ALA A 646 10.46 -1.80 -0.56
C ALA A 646 11.24 -2.60 -1.64
N GLY A 647 11.00 -3.90 -1.76
CA GLY A 647 11.64 -4.81 -2.71
C GLY A 647 13.13 -5.03 -2.47
N ARG A 648 13.61 -4.85 -1.23
CA ARG A 648 15.04 -5.03 -0.86
C ARG A 648 15.26 -6.33 -0.11
N ILE A 649 16.40 -6.97 -0.38
CA ILE A 649 16.86 -8.15 0.37
C ILE A 649 17.46 -7.70 1.71
N VAL A 650 16.96 -8.31 2.79
CA VAL A 650 17.43 -8.20 4.18
C VAL A 650 17.72 -9.62 4.71
N ARG A 651 18.44 -9.76 5.83
CA ARG A 651 18.73 -11.05 6.49
C ARG A 651 18.18 -11.05 7.91
N ALA A 652 17.26 -11.94 8.27
CA ALA A 652 16.68 -11.96 9.62
C ALA A 652 17.72 -12.35 10.69
N ASP A 653 17.72 -11.65 11.83
CA ASP A 653 18.63 -11.92 12.94
C ASP A 653 18.08 -12.98 13.91
N ARG A 654 18.78 -14.12 13.98
CA ARG A 654 18.46 -15.24 14.86
C ARG A 654 18.87 -15.03 16.32
N ALA A 655 19.83 -14.14 16.58
CA ALA A 655 20.42 -13.90 17.89
C ALA A 655 19.85 -12.66 18.61
N ARG A 656 19.15 -11.78 17.89
CA ARG A 656 18.62 -10.48 18.37
C ARG A 656 19.70 -9.55 18.95
N GLN A 657 20.86 -9.51 18.31
CA GLN A 657 21.99 -8.69 18.75
C GLN A 657 22.24 -7.46 17.87
N GLU A 658 21.85 -7.45 16.59
CA GLU A 658 22.06 -6.30 15.70
C GLU A 658 20.94 -6.11 14.66
N ALA A 659 20.59 -4.85 14.35
CA ALA A 659 19.61 -4.51 13.31
C ALA A 659 20.09 -4.83 11.89
N VAL A 660 19.15 -5.23 11.05
CA VAL A 660 19.42 -5.72 9.71
C VAL A 660 19.67 -4.58 8.71
N THR A 661 20.87 -4.49 8.15
CA THR A 661 21.16 -3.57 7.04
C THR A 661 20.65 -4.16 5.70
N PRO A 662 19.73 -3.49 4.98
CA PRO A 662 19.35 -3.92 3.63
C PRO A 662 20.52 -3.86 2.66
N GLY A 663 20.56 -4.78 1.70
CA GLY A 663 21.42 -4.63 0.52
C GLY A 663 21.09 -3.36 -0.27
N ASP A 664 21.99 -2.98 -1.18
CA ASP A 664 21.74 -1.85 -2.08
C ASP A 664 20.40 -2.04 -2.81
N PRO A 665 19.60 -0.97 -2.99
CA PRO A 665 18.28 -1.09 -3.60
C PRO A 665 18.42 -1.65 -5.03
N PRO A 666 17.75 -2.77 -5.36
CA PRO A 666 17.80 -3.29 -6.71
C PRO A 666 17.14 -2.27 -7.67
N PRO A 667 17.60 -2.18 -8.94
CA PRO A 667 17.13 -1.17 -9.89
C PRO A 667 15.63 -1.32 -10.27
N LEU A 668 15.02 -2.44 -9.91
CA LEU A 668 13.58 -2.64 -9.83
C LEU A 668 13.29 -3.34 -8.49
N PRO A 669 12.21 -2.99 -7.77
CA PRO A 669 11.88 -3.64 -6.51
C PRO A 669 11.64 -5.13 -6.73
N LEU A 670 12.23 -5.98 -5.88
CA LEU A 670 11.94 -7.41 -5.90
C LEU A 670 10.54 -7.69 -5.36
N GLY A 671 9.82 -8.61 -6.00
CA GLY A 671 8.57 -9.17 -5.49
C GLY A 671 8.71 -10.62 -5.04
N GLU A 672 9.65 -11.37 -5.62
CA GLU A 672 9.95 -12.77 -5.29
C GLU A 672 11.48 -12.98 -5.22
N LEU A 673 11.95 -13.88 -4.36
CA LEU A 673 13.35 -14.25 -4.16
C LEU A 673 13.49 -15.77 -4.01
N THR A 674 14.46 -16.35 -4.68
CA THR A 674 14.84 -17.76 -4.55
C THR A 674 16.34 -17.87 -4.38
N ALA A 675 16.78 -18.86 -3.60
CA ALA A 675 18.17 -19.14 -3.30
C ALA A 675 18.48 -20.63 -3.54
N GLY A 676 19.64 -20.93 -4.11
CA GLY A 676 20.04 -22.31 -4.37
C GLY A 676 21.25 -22.44 -5.29
N PRO A 677 21.74 -23.66 -5.57
CA PRO A 677 22.80 -23.90 -6.55
C PRO A 677 22.24 -23.73 -7.98
N VAL A 678 22.81 -22.80 -8.76
CA VAL A 678 22.28 -22.44 -10.11
C VAL A 678 23.24 -22.81 -11.25
N ALA A 679 24.52 -23.08 -10.96
CA ALA A 679 25.55 -23.34 -11.95
C ALA A 679 26.02 -24.81 -11.98
N ALA A 680 26.73 -25.20 -13.05
CA ALA A 680 27.21 -26.58 -13.27
C ALA A 680 28.32 -27.02 -12.29
N ASP A 681 28.89 -26.09 -11.54
CA ASP A 681 29.80 -26.28 -10.41
C ASP A 681 29.07 -26.25 -9.04
N ALA A 682 27.73 -26.21 -9.06
CA ALA A 682 26.85 -26.05 -7.90
C ALA A 682 27.06 -24.76 -7.07
N ALA A 683 27.61 -23.70 -7.67
CA ALA A 683 27.72 -22.40 -6.99
C ALA A 683 26.33 -21.87 -6.55
N TRP A 684 26.23 -21.49 -5.28
CA TRP A 684 25.02 -20.93 -4.69
C TRP A 684 24.77 -19.52 -5.24
N ALA A 685 23.52 -19.22 -5.57
CA ALA A 685 23.11 -17.94 -6.13
C ALA A 685 21.74 -17.52 -5.61
N LEU A 686 21.48 -16.21 -5.68
CA LEU A 686 20.18 -15.61 -5.44
C LEU A 686 19.56 -15.22 -6.78
N LEU A 687 18.32 -15.65 -7.02
CA LEU A 687 17.50 -15.27 -8.17
C LEU A 687 16.32 -14.45 -7.66
N GLY A 688 16.27 -13.17 -8.03
CA GLY A 688 15.14 -12.29 -7.70
C GLY A 688 14.27 -12.01 -8.93
N ILE A 689 12.95 -11.98 -8.74
CA ILE A 689 11.99 -11.51 -9.74
C ILE A 689 11.48 -10.15 -9.30
N ALA A 690 11.62 -9.15 -10.16
CA ALA A 690 11.18 -7.79 -9.89
C ALA A 690 9.71 -7.57 -10.23
N THR A 691 9.02 -6.77 -9.41
CA THR A 691 7.68 -6.24 -9.69
C THR A 691 7.79 -4.96 -10.52
N LEU A 692 6.95 -4.84 -11.55
CA LEU A 692 6.90 -3.65 -12.40
C LEU A 692 5.92 -2.62 -11.82
N PRO A 693 6.28 -1.32 -11.77
CA PRO A 693 5.32 -0.27 -11.48
C PRO A 693 4.14 -0.33 -12.46
N GLY A 694 2.91 -0.39 -11.94
CA GLY A 694 1.68 -0.45 -12.74
C GLY A 694 1.21 -1.85 -13.17
N SER A 695 1.96 -2.93 -12.88
CA SER A 695 1.40 -4.29 -13.00
C SER A 695 0.67 -4.66 -11.69
N GLY A 696 -0.64 -4.46 -11.66
CA GLY A 696 -1.47 -5.02 -10.58
C GLY A 696 -1.37 -6.54 -10.54
N ARG A 697 -0.91 -7.06 -9.40
CA ARG A 697 -1.22 -8.40 -8.89
C ARG A 697 -2.03 -8.19 -7.61
#